data_AF-A2E062-F1
#
_entry.id   AF-A2E062-F1
#
_cell.length_a   1.000
_cell.length_b   1.000
_cell.length_c   1.000
_cell.angle_alpha   90.00
_cell.angle_beta   90.00
_cell.angle_gamma   90.00
#
_symmetry.space_group_name_H-M   'P 1'
#
loop_
_entity.id
_entity.type
_entity.pdbx_description
1 polymer ?
#
loop_
_entity_poly.entity_id
_entity_poly.type
_entity_poly.pdbx_seq_one_letter_code
_entity_poly.pdbx_strand_id
1 'polypeptide(L)'
;MATIVANDADHGVYTITGDVSESQFANSTYLRSIDIKECSTIGEYGFFNCTNITDVKLPDTLTKIGTRAFSDCYLLNKITIPDGVSTIEDKLFYFCTSLEEVTLPQTLVTIGNESFRFCTSLKNLSLPSSLSTIGKSAFSGCTNLTLFNQNLPNNLRNLGNGVFSTCSKLTNIKIPDSITVLGSYLFNQCQSLQSVTFGPSITHIGDYCFFNCYNLVSISNLPIIESIGDRAFDTCSNLRFISLSNKIKSIGVSAFKQCEIITTTDHTFDFSQLTEIKAGTFSDALHDYYTIQIILSDKCKKIGDYAFYMDKVYINLQYVEYIGDYAFYKTSAPEFSDSIKYIGNSAFYGCGFRFLNFPQYLTNISSFAFAYGHCDESINLNIPNCVTHIYGNAFQGWTFDQVIIPSSVEYIDKNAFLQTMINSFHFENGCKKLGKYCFAKSGIISMVLPDSLLIINESVFYQTKLGSISLPKNLEKICKFAFIFERFDIWYQFSSTLSIIFPESLRIIEEKAFYRHVYLRSITFLSSNITIGDYAFYGIANDDENGNNYPDIYNWHSYDYLDPKEYVNRIDEQLKEYAANVDFCQTYSEGEKVKIGKNAFLRAWINIKFPPNMDTISDYCFTSAFIFDLEIPNTITKIGDYAFSRAVFKPFSTNNLNRNLKFGTSTFAYTIINNFTLPSGISFVNPGLFSSCQCLKSIQIPHVDYIGKYAFFNCSSLEHVYINYGCKEIGEFAFSQSGISSITFPDSITKIGNNSFSHCINLKIFSVPENLLSVQYQTFANCTNITSIDLHHVSSISSLAFYHCINLIKIIIPRNCKIVDSYAFSDCSSLCSVIICQNVTTSPFSFSNCTNLNLIVFKDTSTIKNYTFTNCTNIQHIVLNHSVGFDEFPFDESLPKQN
;
A
#
# COMPACT_ATOMS: atom_id res chain seq x y z
N MET A 1 16.14 44.87 67.71
CA MET A 1 15.41 45.24 66.48
C MET A 1 15.97 46.57 66.01
N ALA A 2 16.28 46.68 64.73
CA ALA A 2 16.77 47.93 64.17
C ALA A 2 15.67 49.01 64.22
N THR A 3 16.06 50.25 64.47
CA THR A 3 15.16 51.42 64.37
C THR A 3 15.24 52.00 62.97
N ILE A 4 14.10 52.35 62.37
CA ILE A 4 14.01 52.97 61.04
C ILE A 4 13.57 54.43 61.15
N VAL A 5 14.26 55.33 60.45
CA VAL A 5 13.97 56.77 60.40
C VAL A 5 13.82 57.20 58.94
N ALA A 6 12.73 57.89 58.63
CA ALA A 6 12.51 58.45 57.29
C ALA A 6 13.37 59.71 57.09
N ASN A 7 14.20 59.71 56.07
CA ASN A 7 14.92 60.91 55.63
C ASN A 7 14.08 61.69 54.58
N ASP A 8 13.36 60.94 53.74
CA ASP A 8 12.38 61.44 52.78
C ASP A 8 11.36 60.32 52.53
N ALA A 9 10.24 60.35 53.26
CA ALA A 9 9.23 59.30 53.22
C ALA A 9 8.53 59.22 51.85
N ASP A 10 8.29 60.37 51.20
CA ASP A 10 7.58 60.46 49.92
C ASP A 10 8.38 59.83 48.78
N HIS A 11 9.71 59.84 48.86
CA HIS A 11 10.60 59.20 47.90
C HIS A 11 11.17 57.85 48.38
N GLY A 12 10.76 57.36 49.55
CA GLY A 12 11.16 56.06 50.07
C GLY A 12 12.61 55.98 50.59
N VAL A 13 13.15 57.07 51.12
CA VAL A 13 14.55 57.17 51.60
C VAL A 13 14.61 57.05 53.13
N TYR A 14 15.34 56.07 53.65
CA TYR A 14 15.37 55.75 55.08
C TYR A 14 16.78 55.48 55.61
N THR A 15 17.01 55.79 56.89
CA THR A 15 18.17 55.32 57.66
C THR A 15 17.72 54.24 58.64
N ILE A 16 18.45 53.14 58.70
CA ILE A 16 18.21 52.02 59.62
C ILE A 16 19.40 51.92 60.57
N THR A 17 19.15 51.93 61.88
CA THR A 17 20.21 51.86 62.91
C THR A 17 20.03 50.63 63.79
N GLY A 18 21.12 49.88 63.99
CA GLY A 18 21.14 48.64 64.77
C GLY A 18 20.88 47.38 63.94
N ASP A 19 20.99 46.22 64.59
CA ASP A 19 20.85 44.91 63.92
C ASP A 19 19.43 44.64 63.39
N VAL A 20 19.38 44.22 62.12
CA VAL A 20 18.13 43.86 61.44
C VAL A 20 17.78 42.42 61.81
N SER A 21 16.66 42.21 62.48
CA SER A 21 16.21 40.85 62.84
C SER A 21 15.65 40.09 61.64
N GLU A 22 15.41 38.79 61.82
CA GLU A 22 14.77 37.95 60.80
C GLU A 22 13.47 38.57 60.27
N SER A 23 13.32 38.59 58.95
CA SER A 23 12.16 39.11 58.21
C SER A 23 11.73 40.54 58.55
N GLN A 24 12.56 41.34 59.23
CA GLN A 24 12.12 42.62 59.83
C GLN A 24 11.50 43.59 58.82
N PHE A 25 12.02 43.63 57.59
CA PHE A 25 11.52 44.49 56.51
C PHE A 25 11.03 43.69 55.30
N ALA A 26 10.80 42.38 55.43
CA ALA A 26 10.36 41.54 54.33
C ALA A 26 9.05 42.03 53.71
N ASN A 27 8.95 41.94 52.37
CA ASN A 27 7.84 42.38 51.53
C ASN A 27 7.56 43.89 51.59
N SER A 28 8.52 44.69 52.04
CA SER A 28 8.33 46.14 52.10
C SER A 28 8.24 46.75 50.70
N THR A 29 7.17 47.52 50.48
CA THR A 29 6.90 48.20 49.20
C THR A 29 7.26 49.68 49.22
N TYR A 30 7.72 50.22 50.35
CA TYR A 30 8.01 51.66 50.50
C TYR A 30 9.50 51.98 50.60
N LEU A 31 10.37 50.97 50.76
CA LEU A 31 11.81 51.17 50.81
C LEU A 31 12.38 51.31 49.39
N ARG A 32 12.97 52.46 49.09
CA ARG A 32 13.63 52.73 47.80
C ARG A 32 15.15 52.91 47.95
N SER A 33 15.61 53.71 48.92
CA SER A 33 17.02 53.88 49.24
C SER A 33 17.21 53.75 50.75
N ILE A 34 18.13 52.87 51.18
CA ILE A 34 18.39 52.61 52.60
C ILE A 34 19.86 52.82 52.96
N ASP A 35 20.10 53.53 54.06
CA ASP A 35 21.40 53.73 54.68
C ASP A 35 21.44 53.04 56.05
N ILE A 36 22.10 51.88 56.12
CA ILE A 36 22.18 51.06 57.33
C ILE A 36 23.44 51.44 58.13
N LYS A 37 23.25 51.79 59.42
CA LYS A 37 24.32 52.25 60.33
C LYS A 37 24.35 51.43 61.61
N GLU A 38 25.52 51.35 62.23
CA GLU A 38 25.72 50.69 63.55
C GLU A 38 25.13 49.26 63.60
N CYS A 39 25.21 48.55 62.46
CA CYS A 39 24.65 47.22 62.29
C CYS A 39 25.78 46.20 62.18
N SER A 40 25.71 45.14 62.97
CA SER A 40 26.66 44.02 62.96
C SER A 40 26.11 42.82 62.18
N THR A 41 24.78 42.66 62.14
CA THR A 41 24.10 41.55 61.48
C THR A 41 22.80 41.94 60.78
N ILE A 42 22.55 41.35 59.61
CA ILE A 42 21.24 41.33 58.94
C ILE A 42 20.70 39.89 59.00
N GLY A 43 19.53 39.70 59.59
CA GLY A 43 18.88 38.41 59.77
C GLY A 43 18.39 37.78 58.46
N GLU A 44 18.00 36.51 58.55
CA GLU A 44 17.38 35.76 57.45
C GLU A 44 16.14 36.51 56.93
N TYR A 45 15.95 36.57 55.62
CA TYR A 45 14.85 37.32 54.97
C TYR A 45 14.77 38.81 55.34
N GLY A 46 15.80 39.43 55.91
CA GLY A 46 15.73 40.80 56.48
C GLY A 46 15.09 41.85 55.56
N PHE A 47 15.40 41.82 54.26
CA PHE A 47 14.81 42.65 53.19
C PHE A 47 14.25 41.80 52.04
N PHE A 48 13.80 40.58 52.33
CA PHE A 48 13.23 39.68 51.32
C PHE A 48 12.07 40.33 50.57
N ASN A 49 12.02 40.19 49.25
CA ASN A 49 10.94 40.67 48.39
C ASN A 49 10.65 42.18 48.57
N CYS A 50 11.68 42.98 48.85
CA CYS A 50 11.57 44.44 48.86
C CYS A 50 11.70 44.98 47.44
N THR A 51 10.62 44.88 46.67
CA THR A 51 10.65 45.06 45.21
C THR A 51 11.04 46.46 44.74
N ASN A 52 10.94 47.47 45.61
CA ASN A 52 11.21 48.87 45.27
C ASN A 52 12.62 49.36 45.66
N ILE A 53 13.42 48.54 46.35
CA ILE A 53 14.77 48.93 46.77
C ILE A 53 15.66 49.06 45.52
N THR A 54 16.25 50.23 45.34
CA THR A 54 17.21 50.54 44.28
C THR A 54 18.63 50.77 44.81
N ASP A 55 18.77 51.26 46.04
CA ASP A 55 20.07 51.69 46.63
C ASP A 55 20.18 51.22 48.08
N VAL A 56 21.30 50.58 48.43
CA VAL A 56 21.58 50.04 49.77
C VAL A 56 23.00 50.39 50.16
N LYS A 57 23.16 51.11 51.29
CA LYS A 57 24.46 51.34 51.92
C LYS A 57 24.59 50.46 53.17
N LEU A 58 25.58 49.58 53.15
CA LEU A 58 25.91 48.67 54.25
C LEU A 58 27.08 49.26 55.07
N PRO A 59 27.07 49.15 56.41
CA PRO A 59 28.14 49.68 57.25
C PRO A 59 29.34 48.73 57.32
N ASP A 60 30.54 49.28 57.49
CA ASP A 60 31.79 48.50 57.61
C ASP A 60 31.81 47.58 58.85
N THR A 61 30.95 47.82 59.84
CA THR A 61 30.77 46.98 61.04
C THR A 61 30.06 45.65 60.77
N LEU A 62 29.51 45.45 59.57
CA LEU A 62 28.69 44.29 59.23
C LEU A 62 29.55 43.04 59.09
N THR A 63 29.21 41.99 59.83
CA THR A 63 29.94 40.70 59.83
C THR A 63 29.12 39.55 59.24
N LYS A 64 27.79 39.69 59.18
CA LYS A 64 26.90 38.64 58.68
C LYS A 64 25.66 39.21 57.97
N ILE A 65 25.30 38.60 56.85
CA ILE A 65 24.07 38.85 56.11
C ILE A 65 23.37 37.51 55.87
N GLY A 66 22.18 37.31 56.43
CA GLY A 66 21.49 36.02 56.46
C GLY A 66 20.98 35.53 55.10
N THR A 67 20.63 34.25 55.06
CA THR A 67 20.00 33.57 53.92
C THR A 67 18.82 34.39 53.38
N ARG A 68 18.72 34.53 52.05
CA ARG A 68 17.67 35.29 51.35
C ARG A 68 17.47 36.74 51.78
N ALA A 69 18.39 37.37 52.51
CA ALA A 69 18.16 38.70 53.07
C ALA A 69 17.82 39.77 52.01
N PHE A 70 18.31 39.65 50.78
CA PHE A 70 17.96 40.53 49.66
C PHE A 70 17.37 39.78 48.46
N SER A 71 16.85 38.57 48.66
CA SER A 71 16.19 37.80 47.58
C SER A 71 14.95 38.56 47.09
N ASP A 72 14.70 38.53 45.78
CA ASP A 72 13.56 39.17 45.12
C ASP A 72 13.53 40.72 45.23
N CYS A 73 14.67 41.35 45.51
CA CYS A 73 14.85 42.80 45.37
C CYS A 73 15.07 43.18 43.90
N TYR A 74 13.99 43.09 43.09
CA TYR A 74 14.05 43.15 41.63
C TYR A 74 14.72 44.41 41.05
N LEU A 75 14.64 45.55 41.75
CA LEU A 75 15.16 46.84 41.30
C LEU A 75 16.53 47.22 41.87
N LEU A 76 17.12 46.39 42.74
CA LEU A 76 18.43 46.66 43.32
C LEU A 76 19.48 46.59 42.22
N ASN A 77 20.19 47.69 41.96
CA ASN A 77 21.10 47.78 40.81
C ASN A 77 22.57 47.56 41.16
N LYS A 78 22.99 47.90 42.38
CA LYS A 78 24.37 47.84 42.84
C LYS A 78 24.42 47.56 44.32
N ILE A 79 25.41 46.77 44.74
CA ILE A 79 25.72 46.59 46.16
C ILE A 79 27.21 46.40 46.42
N THR A 80 27.69 46.97 47.52
CA THR A 80 29.04 46.76 48.05
C THR A 80 28.93 45.96 49.34
N ILE A 81 29.50 44.77 49.37
CA ILE A 81 29.52 43.89 50.54
C ILE A 81 30.76 44.24 51.39
N PRO A 82 30.61 44.60 52.68
CA PRO A 82 31.72 45.01 53.55
C PRO A 82 32.78 43.91 53.80
N ASP A 83 34.02 44.32 54.07
CA ASP A 83 35.17 43.43 54.32
C ASP A 83 35.04 42.51 55.54
N GLY A 84 34.13 42.83 56.47
CA GLY A 84 33.80 41.97 57.62
C GLY A 84 32.99 40.71 57.26
N VAL A 85 32.43 40.62 56.05
CA VAL A 85 31.57 39.51 55.62
C VAL A 85 32.38 38.43 54.91
N SER A 86 32.58 37.28 55.56
CA SER A 86 33.33 36.15 54.99
C SER A 86 32.50 35.19 54.14
N THR A 87 31.17 35.28 54.20
CA THR A 87 30.23 34.37 53.53
C THR A 87 29.07 35.13 52.90
N ILE A 88 28.84 34.89 51.60
CA ILE A 88 27.56 35.18 50.95
C ILE A 88 26.65 33.98 51.21
N GLU A 89 25.61 34.14 52.03
CA GLU A 89 24.71 33.04 52.39
C GLU A 89 23.83 32.58 51.21
N ASP A 90 23.16 31.44 51.41
CA ASP A 90 22.28 30.84 50.40
C ASP A 90 21.19 31.83 49.95
N LYS A 91 21.00 31.90 48.62
CA LYS A 91 19.97 32.73 47.97
C LYS A 91 20.00 34.22 48.34
N LEU A 92 21.13 34.76 48.80
CA LEU A 92 21.21 36.13 49.31
C LEU A 92 20.63 37.19 48.35
N PHE A 93 20.96 37.09 47.06
CA PHE A 93 20.49 37.94 45.95
C PHE A 93 19.72 37.14 44.90
N TYR A 94 19.04 36.06 45.31
CA TYR A 94 18.22 35.26 44.40
C TYR A 94 17.18 36.16 43.70
N PHE A 95 17.08 36.07 42.38
CA PHE A 95 16.14 36.85 41.56
C PHE A 95 16.28 38.38 41.64
N CYS A 96 17.45 38.92 42.00
CA CYS A 96 17.74 40.35 41.86
C CYS A 96 18.02 40.70 40.39
N THR A 97 16.97 40.74 39.57
CA THR A 97 17.08 40.81 38.10
C THR A 97 17.78 42.07 37.59
N SER A 98 17.69 43.20 38.30
CA SER A 98 18.37 44.46 37.93
C SER A 98 19.76 44.62 38.53
N LEU A 99 20.26 43.66 39.31
CA LEU A 99 21.58 43.78 39.96
C LEU A 99 22.68 43.71 38.90
N GLU A 100 23.31 44.84 38.61
CA GLU A 100 24.34 45.00 37.60
C GLU A 100 25.76 44.90 38.17
N GLU A 101 26.00 45.47 39.35
CA GLU A 101 27.32 45.58 39.97
C GLU A 101 27.33 45.04 41.40
N VAL A 102 28.24 44.11 41.69
CA VAL A 102 28.47 43.58 43.05
C VAL A 102 29.95 43.72 43.38
N THR A 103 30.27 44.45 44.44
CA THR A 103 31.62 44.49 44.99
C THR A 103 31.73 43.50 46.13
N LEU A 104 32.56 42.47 45.95
CA LEU A 104 32.81 41.42 46.94
C LEU A 104 34.06 41.73 47.79
N PRO A 105 34.07 41.38 49.08
CA PRO A 105 35.20 41.65 49.96
C PRO A 105 36.38 40.72 49.65
N GLN A 106 37.61 41.21 49.86
CA GLN A 106 38.82 40.42 49.58
C GLN A 106 39.05 39.28 50.59
N THR A 107 38.28 39.26 51.69
CA THR A 107 38.27 38.24 52.75
C THR A 107 37.25 37.13 52.48
N LEU A 108 36.43 37.23 51.42
CA LEU A 108 35.32 36.30 51.17
C LEU A 108 35.83 34.87 50.97
N VAL A 109 35.28 33.92 51.72
CA VAL A 109 35.66 32.51 51.68
C VAL A 109 34.62 31.68 50.92
N THR A 110 33.34 31.99 51.08
CA THR A 110 32.23 31.16 50.58
C THR A 110 31.16 31.99 49.88
N ILE A 111 30.71 31.49 48.72
CA ILE A 111 29.47 31.90 48.06
C ILE A 111 28.47 30.75 48.15
N GLY A 112 27.32 30.99 48.78
CA GLY A 112 26.28 30.00 49.04
C GLY A 112 25.48 29.58 47.80
N ASN A 113 24.63 28.57 47.99
CA ASN A 113 23.79 28.00 46.95
C ASN A 113 22.81 29.04 46.41
N GLU A 114 22.66 29.10 45.09
CA GLU A 114 21.70 29.97 44.38
C GLU A 114 21.81 31.47 44.77
N SER A 115 22.92 31.89 45.35
CA SER A 115 23.11 33.23 45.95
C SER A 115 22.91 34.39 44.98
N PHE A 116 23.26 34.23 43.70
CA PHE A 116 23.04 35.20 42.63
C PHE A 116 22.15 34.63 41.52
N ARG A 117 21.44 33.52 41.75
CA ARG A 117 20.67 32.85 40.71
C ARG A 117 19.60 33.80 40.13
N PHE A 118 19.53 33.89 38.81
CA PHE A 118 18.69 34.81 38.04
C PHE A 118 18.97 36.31 38.26
N CYS A 119 20.19 36.69 38.69
CA CYS A 119 20.67 38.07 38.55
C CYS A 119 21.01 38.36 37.07
N THR A 120 19.99 38.46 36.22
CA THR A 120 20.13 38.53 34.76
C THR A 120 20.91 39.73 34.26
N SER A 121 20.98 40.83 35.03
CA SER A 121 21.70 42.05 34.64
C SER A 121 23.14 42.09 35.15
N LEU A 122 23.57 41.12 35.95
CA LEU A 122 24.89 41.12 36.59
C LEU A 122 25.99 41.03 35.53
N LYS A 123 26.88 42.02 35.51
CA LYS A 123 27.98 42.16 34.56
C LYS A 123 29.31 42.20 35.32
N ASN A 124 30.39 41.72 34.70
CA ASN A 124 31.77 41.90 35.15
C ASN A 124 32.01 41.64 36.65
N LEU A 125 31.83 40.40 37.11
CA LEU A 125 32.10 40.03 38.49
C LEU A 125 33.59 39.71 38.70
N SER A 126 34.19 40.31 39.74
CA SER A 126 35.53 39.96 40.22
C SER A 126 35.43 39.05 41.43
N LEU A 127 35.94 37.82 41.31
CA LEU A 127 35.96 36.85 42.40
C LEU A 127 37.27 36.99 43.21
N PRO A 128 37.20 37.11 44.55
CA PRO A 128 38.39 37.32 45.39
C PRO A 128 39.28 36.07 45.47
N SER A 129 40.58 36.27 45.65
CA SER A 129 41.57 35.17 45.67
C SER A 129 41.49 34.26 46.89
N SER A 130 40.85 34.70 47.97
CA SER A 130 40.56 33.93 49.19
C SER A 130 39.44 32.90 49.03
N LEU A 131 38.65 33.00 47.95
CA LEU A 131 37.45 32.20 47.77
C LEU A 131 37.78 30.71 47.63
N SER A 132 37.19 29.88 48.49
CA SER A 132 37.42 28.43 48.54
C SER A 132 36.22 27.62 48.06
N THR A 133 35.00 28.15 48.16
CA THR A 133 33.76 27.45 47.83
C THR A 133 32.76 28.33 47.08
N ILE A 134 32.23 27.81 45.97
CA ILE A 134 31.05 28.34 45.28
C ILE A 134 29.96 27.26 45.26
N GLY A 135 28.82 27.57 45.87
CA GLY A 135 27.68 26.66 46.05
C GLY A 135 26.93 26.34 44.77
N LYS A 136 26.02 25.36 44.86
CA LYS A 136 25.20 24.88 43.75
C LYS A 136 24.42 26.03 43.12
N SER A 137 24.47 26.14 41.80
CA SER A 137 23.71 27.11 41.01
C SER A 137 23.90 28.57 41.42
N ALA A 138 25.01 28.92 42.08
CA ALA A 138 25.25 30.25 42.63
C ALA A 138 25.06 31.38 41.60
N PHE A 139 25.49 31.19 40.35
CA PHE A 139 25.34 32.17 39.26
C PHE A 139 24.42 31.69 38.14
N SER A 140 23.57 30.69 38.40
CA SER A 140 22.71 30.13 37.35
C SER A 140 21.72 31.18 36.85
N GLY A 141 21.57 31.32 35.52
CA GLY A 141 20.67 32.30 34.92
C GLY A 141 21.19 33.74 34.93
N CYS A 142 22.45 33.99 35.33
CA CYS A 142 23.09 35.29 35.15
C CYS A 142 23.48 35.49 33.68
N THR A 143 22.49 35.74 32.83
CA THR A 143 22.63 35.73 31.36
C THR A 143 23.62 36.75 30.81
N ASN A 144 23.85 37.87 31.53
CA ASN A 144 24.83 38.89 31.17
C ASN A 144 26.22 38.72 31.83
N LEU A 145 26.41 37.68 32.64
CA LEU A 145 27.64 37.52 33.43
C LEU A 145 28.86 37.28 32.54
N THR A 146 29.86 38.10 32.79
CA THR A 146 31.25 37.93 32.36
C THR A 146 32.13 37.93 33.60
N LEU A 147 33.18 37.12 33.64
CA LEU A 147 34.15 37.14 34.74
C LEU A 147 35.32 38.06 34.38
N PHE A 148 35.81 38.82 35.36
CA PHE A 148 37.04 39.59 35.19
C PHE A 148 38.20 38.66 34.82
N ASN A 149 38.89 38.96 33.71
CA ASN A 149 39.93 38.11 33.12
C ASN A 149 39.52 36.64 32.84
N GLN A 150 38.22 36.31 32.90
CA GLN A 150 37.69 34.96 32.61
C GLN A 150 38.33 33.82 33.42
N ASN A 151 38.76 34.09 34.66
CA ASN A 151 39.43 33.13 35.53
C ASN A 151 38.67 32.88 36.84
N LEU A 152 38.63 31.62 37.27
CA LEU A 152 38.24 31.27 38.65
C LEU A 152 39.45 31.40 39.60
N PRO A 153 39.24 31.66 40.90
CA PRO A 153 40.33 31.77 41.88
C PRO A 153 41.13 30.47 42.03
N ASN A 154 42.48 30.57 42.10
CA ASN A 154 43.37 29.41 42.22
C ASN A 154 43.20 28.60 43.53
N ASN A 155 42.64 29.22 44.58
CA ASN A 155 42.39 28.55 45.86
C ASN A 155 41.04 27.82 45.92
N LEU A 156 40.23 27.91 44.86
CA LEU A 156 38.89 27.32 44.82
C LEU A 156 38.97 25.79 44.91
N ARG A 157 38.37 25.20 45.95
CA ARG A 157 38.36 23.75 46.20
C ARG A 157 37.04 23.11 45.79
N ASN A 158 35.94 23.84 45.99
CA ASN A 158 34.59 23.33 45.75
C ASN A 158 33.86 24.22 44.74
N LEU A 159 33.44 23.62 43.63
CA LEU A 159 32.60 24.24 42.60
C LEU A 159 31.33 23.40 42.45
N GLY A 160 30.21 23.90 42.95
CA GLY A 160 28.94 23.18 42.97
C GLY A 160 28.36 22.88 41.58
N ASN A 161 27.35 22.02 41.55
CA ASN A 161 26.62 21.71 40.31
C ASN A 161 25.92 22.97 39.76
N GLY A 162 25.90 23.13 38.44
CA GLY A 162 25.11 24.17 37.77
C GLY A 162 25.52 25.62 38.03
N VAL A 163 26.72 25.88 38.57
CA VAL A 163 27.14 27.23 39.01
C VAL A 163 26.96 28.28 37.92
N PHE A 164 27.35 27.98 36.68
CA PHE A 164 27.25 28.90 35.55
C PHE A 164 26.15 28.50 34.55
N SER A 165 25.20 27.64 34.93
CA SER A 165 24.16 27.21 34.00
C SER A 165 23.36 28.42 33.47
N THR A 166 23.20 28.51 32.16
CA THR A 166 22.48 29.59 31.45
C THR A 166 23.19 30.95 31.54
N CYS A 167 24.50 30.99 31.83
CA CYS A 167 25.32 32.19 31.67
C CYS A 167 25.65 32.44 30.19
N SER A 168 24.66 32.91 29.44
CA SER A 168 24.72 33.00 27.97
C SER A 168 25.84 33.89 27.42
N LYS A 169 26.36 34.87 28.18
CA LYS A 169 27.47 35.75 27.74
C LYS A 169 28.87 35.29 28.15
N LEU A 170 29.00 34.17 28.89
CA LEU A 170 30.30 33.63 29.24
C LEU A 170 30.97 33.05 27.99
N THR A 171 32.11 33.62 27.57
CA THR A 171 32.79 33.22 26.32
C THR A 171 33.98 32.29 26.54
N ASN A 172 34.74 32.48 27.60
CA ASN A 172 35.90 31.66 27.92
C ASN A 172 35.94 31.48 29.43
N ILE A 173 36.47 30.35 29.91
CA ILE A 173 36.71 30.17 31.34
C ILE A 173 37.90 29.26 31.60
N LYS A 174 38.73 29.64 32.58
CA LYS A 174 39.81 28.79 33.09
C LYS A 174 39.38 28.13 34.41
N ILE A 175 39.39 26.81 34.41
CA ILE A 175 39.20 25.99 35.62
C ILE A 175 40.56 25.85 36.33
N PRO A 176 40.64 26.09 37.65
CA PRO A 176 41.90 26.07 38.38
C PRO A 176 42.32 24.63 38.72
N ASP A 177 43.64 24.43 38.90
CA ASP A 177 44.26 23.11 39.11
C ASP A 177 43.73 22.35 40.32
N SER A 178 43.17 23.04 41.31
CA SER A 178 42.61 22.41 42.51
C SER A 178 41.26 21.74 42.32
N ILE A 179 40.60 21.93 41.18
CA ILE A 179 39.32 21.29 40.87
C ILE A 179 39.56 19.93 40.20
N THR A 180 39.01 18.88 40.80
CA THR A 180 39.15 17.50 40.31
C THR A 180 37.89 16.97 39.61
N VAL A 181 36.73 17.57 39.88
CA VAL A 181 35.42 17.15 39.36
C VAL A 181 34.66 18.36 38.85
N LEU A 182 34.15 18.27 37.61
CA LEU A 182 33.17 19.21 37.09
C LEU A 182 31.77 18.67 37.39
N GLY A 183 31.02 19.39 38.21
CA GLY A 183 29.68 18.99 38.63
C GLY A 183 28.66 18.98 37.48
N SER A 184 27.55 18.28 37.68
CA SER A 184 26.46 18.24 36.69
C SER A 184 25.93 19.64 36.38
N TYR A 185 25.54 19.89 35.13
CA TYR A 185 25.00 21.15 34.62
C TYR A 185 25.91 22.38 34.72
N LEU A 186 27.20 22.25 35.08
CA LEU A 186 28.07 23.37 35.45
C LEU A 186 28.04 24.55 34.44
N PHE A 187 28.08 24.26 33.15
CA PHE A 187 27.99 25.20 32.04
C PHE A 187 26.79 24.94 31.12
N ASN A 188 25.77 24.22 31.60
CA ASN A 188 24.58 23.89 30.82
C ASN A 188 23.96 25.17 30.21
N GLN A 189 23.75 25.19 28.88
CA GLN A 189 23.23 26.32 28.10
C GLN A 189 24.08 27.60 28.15
N CYS A 190 25.40 27.49 28.35
CA CYS A 190 26.32 28.61 28.13
C CYS A 190 26.57 28.80 26.63
N GLN A 191 25.58 29.34 25.92
CA GLN A 191 25.53 29.34 24.47
C GLN A 191 26.66 30.13 23.78
N SER A 192 27.26 31.15 24.42
CA SER A 192 28.43 31.87 23.86
C SER A 192 29.78 31.31 24.30
N LEU A 193 29.82 30.22 25.07
CA LEU A 193 31.07 29.63 25.53
C LEU A 193 31.83 29.03 24.34
N GLN A 194 33.01 29.59 24.05
CA GLN A 194 33.86 29.24 22.92
C GLN A 194 34.98 28.28 23.32
N SER A 195 35.59 28.48 24.49
CA SER A 195 36.66 27.62 24.99
C SER A 195 36.65 27.47 26.50
N VAL A 196 37.14 26.32 26.96
CA VAL A 196 37.36 26.03 28.38
C VAL A 196 38.76 25.48 28.53
N THR A 197 39.56 26.12 29.39
CA THR A 197 40.91 25.65 29.72
C THR A 197 40.89 24.97 31.06
N PHE A 198 41.37 23.73 31.10
CA PHE A 198 41.36 22.88 32.29
C PHE A 198 42.71 22.88 33.01
N GLY A 199 42.66 22.80 34.35
CA GLY A 199 43.82 22.41 35.16
C GLY A 199 44.08 20.89 35.08
N PRO A 200 45.30 20.42 35.40
CA PRO A 200 45.75 19.05 35.13
C PRO A 200 45.12 17.97 36.04
N SER A 201 44.26 18.33 37.00
CA SER A 201 43.75 17.40 38.02
C SER A 201 42.29 16.94 37.81
N ILE A 202 41.64 17.39 36.74
CA ILE A 202 40.27 16.97 36.40
C ILE A 202 40.24 15.50 35.97
N THR A 203 39.39 14.73 36.64
CA THR A 203 39.20 13.29 36.39
C THR A 203 37.77 12.94 36.00
N HIS A 204 36.78 13.78 36.33
CA HIS A 204 35.35 13.49 36.13
C HIS A 204 34.61 14.71 35.56
N ILE A 205 33.78 14.48 34.54
CA ILE A 205 32.83 15.46 33.98
C ILE A 205 31.40 14.95 34.25
N GLY A 206 30.60 15.71 34.98
CA GLY A 206 29.25 15.33 35.38
C GLY A 206 28.21 15.45 34.26
N ASP A 207 27.01 14.94 34.53
CA ASP A 207 25.90 14.93 33.58
C ASP A 207 25.52 16.34 33.11
N TYR A 208 25.19 16.50 31.84
CA TYR A 208 24.79 17.78 31.23
C TYR A 208 25.77 18.94 31.43
N CYS A 209 27.03 18.68 31.79
CA CYS A 209 28.00 19.72 32.16
C CYS A 209 28.12 20.85 31.12
N PHE A 210 28.12 20.52 29.83
CA PHE A 210 28.19 21.42 28.69
C PHE A 210 27.00 21.27 27.73
N PHE A 211 25.88 20.72 28.19
CA PHE A 211 24.68 20.54 27.36
C PHE A 211 24.27 21.86 26.68
N ASN A 212 23.98 21.82 25.38
CA ASN A 212 23.59 23.00 24.58
C ASN A 212 24.61 24.15 24.58
N CYS A 213 25.90 23.87 24.72
CA CYS A 213 26.98 24.84 24.48
C CYS A 213 27.36 24.87 22.99
N TYR A 214 26.48 25.38 22.13
CA TYR A 214 26.61 25.30 20.67
C TYR A 214 27.89 25.94 20.11
N ASN A 215 28.43 26.99 20.75
CA ASN A 215 29.64 27.68 20.29
C ASN A 215 30.95 27.11 20.84
N LEU A 216 30.91 26.05 21.65
CA LEU A 216 32.11 25.47 22.25
C LEU A 216 32.94 24.82 21.15
N VAL A 217 34.09 25.40 20.81
CA VAL A 217 34.92 24.94 19.68
C VAL A 217 35.95 23.91 20.11
N SER A 218 36.57 24.13 21.28
CA SER A 218 37.65 23.28 21.74
C SER A 218 37.69 23.16 23.25
N ILE A 219 38.21 22.02 23.64
CA ILE A 219 38.51 21.65 25.01
C ILE A 219 39.98 21.22 25.00
N SER A 220 40.84 22.04 25.58
CA SER A 220 42.29 21.82 25.60
C SER A 220 42.76 21.38 26.98
N ASN A 221 43.89 20.65 27.01
CA ASN A 221 44.51 20.17 28.24
C ASN A 221 43.60 19.30 29.11
N LEU A 222 42.74 18.49 28.49
CA LEU A 222 42.02 17.46 29.23
C LEU A 222 43.04 16.51 29.87
N PRO A 223 43.03 16.36 31.21
CA PRO A 223 43.89 15.42 31.87
C PRO A 223 43.39 13.99 31.63
N ILE A 224 43.96 13.06 32.40
CA ILE A 224 43.55 11.66 32.50
C ILE A 224 42.08 11.57 32.97
N ILE A 225 41.11 11.85 32.11
CA ILE A 225 39.67 11.72 32.40
C ILE A 225 39.36 10.25 32.60
N GLU A 226 38.71 9.94 33.72
CA GLU A 226 38.22 8.62 34.06
C GLU A 226 36.74 8.45 33.71
N SER A 227 35.92 9.50 33.79
CA SER A 227 34.48 9.40 33.48
C SER A 227 33.86 10.65 32.88
N ILE A 228 32.93 10.45 31.95
CA ILE A 228 32.06 11.48 31.37
C ILE A 228 30.60 11.08 31.62
N GLY A 229 29.82 12.00 32.17
CA GLY A 229 28.41 11.79 32.51
C GLY A 229 27.46 11.81 31.31
N ASP A 230 26.20 11.53 31.59
CA ASP A 230 25.14 11.49 30.58
C ASP A 230 24.94 12.88 29.96
N ARG A 231 24.86 12.94 28.63
CA ARG A 231 24.65 14.18 27.86
C ARG A 231 25.64 15.31 28.19
N ALA A 232 26.83 14.98 28.69
CA ALA A 232 27.81 15.97 29.15
C ALA A 232 28.17 17.01 28.09
N PHE A 233 28.21 16.63 26.80
CA PHE A 233 28.47 17.50 25.66
C PHE A 233 27.34 17.44 24.61
N ASP A 234 26.17 16.93 24.97
CA ASP A 234 25.07 16.80 24.00
C ASP A 234 24.70 18.18 23.42
N THR A 235 24.63 18.23 22.10
CA THR A 235 24.42 19.41 21.27
C THR A 235 25.52 20.47 21.39
N CYS A 236 26.77 20.08 21.64
CA CYS A 236 27.93 20.93 21.40
C CYS A 236 28.32 20.91 19.91
N SER A 237 27.47 21.49 19.06
CA SER A 237 27.56 21.35 17.60
C SER A 237 28.86 21.88 16.98
N ASN A 238 29.50 22.92 17.54
CA ASN A 238 30.79 23.41 17.03
C ASN A 238 32.01 22.75 17.68
N LEU A 239 31.85 21.74 18.54
CA LEU A 239 32.97 21.12 19.25
C LEU A 239 33.80 20.31 18.27
N ARG A 240 34.91 20.90 17.81
CA ARG A 240 35.80 20.31 16.81
C ARG A 240 36.87 19.43 17.40
N PHE A 241 37.35 19.70 18.61
CA PHE A 241 38.49 18.94 19.14
C PHE A 241 38.23 18.49 20.57
N ILE A 242 38.27 17.18 20.77
CA ILE A 242 38.34 16.57 22.08
C ILE A 242 39.38 15.45 22.08
N SER A 243 40.30 15.51 23.05
CA SER A 243 41.26 14.44 23.30
C SER A 243 40.79 13.65 24.51
N LEU A 244 40.50 12.37 24.32
CA LEU A 244 40.12 11.46 25.40
C LEU A 244 41.32 10.58 25.75
N SER A 245 41.62 10.47 27.05
CA SER A 245 42.72 9.61 27.52
C SER A 245 42.34 8.13 27.49
N ASN A 246 43.33 7.25 27.35
CA ASN A 246 43.16 5.79 27.45
C ASN A 246 42.79 5.27 28.85
N LYS A 247 42.56 6.17 29.83
CA LYS A 247 42.14 5.83 31.19
C LYS A 247 40.62 5.98 31.38
N ILE A 248 39.86 6.32 30.35
CA ILE A 248 38.42 6.52 30.43
C ILE A 248 37.69 5.20 30.74
N LYS A 249 37.06 5.12 31.91
CA LYS A 249 36.37 3.93 32.44
C LYS A 249 34.87 3.94 32.14
N SER A 250 34.27 5.11 31.94
CA SER A 250 32.86 5.23 31.61
C SER A 250 32.52 6.48 30.80
N ILE A 251 31.67 6.31 29.79
CA ILE A 251 31.04 7.40 29.04
C ILE A 251 29.52 7.26 29.17
N GLY A 252 28.84 8.35 29.49
CA GLY A 252 27.40 8.42 29.69
C GLY A 252 26.56 8.27 28.41
N VAL A 253 25.27 8.02 28.59
CA VAL A 253 24.27 7.98 27.52
C VAL A 253 24.26 9.33 26.82
N SER A 254 24.36 9.31 25.48
CA SER A 254 24.36 10.52 24.66
C SER A 254 25.41 11.56 25.02
N ALA A 255 26.53 11.17 25.64
CA ALA A 255 27.55 12.11 26.11
C ALA A 255 28.05 13.08 25.03
N PHE A 256 28.13 12.65 23.76
CA PHE A 256 28.59 13.45 22.62
C PHE A 256 27.56 13.52 21.49
N LYS A 257 26.27 13.39 21.80
CA LYS A 257 25.22 13.49 20.78
C LYS A 257 25.28 14.86 20.10
N GLN A 258 25.13 14.92 18.77
CA GLN A 258 25.09 16.17 17.99
C GLN A 258 26.35 17.04 18.14
N CYS A 259 27.52 16.41 18.31
CA CYS A 259 28.81 17.10 18.30
C CYS A 259 29.54 16.90 16.97
N GLU A 260 30.00 17.97 16.31
CA GLU A 260 30.90 17.89 15.14
C GLU A 260 32.35 17.59 15.55
N ILE A 261 32.56 16.58 16.38
CA ILE A 261 33.89 16.23 16.86
C ILE A 261 34.77 15.82 15.66
N ILE A 262 35.97 16.36 15.63
CA ILE A 262 37.08 15.95 14.79
C ILE A 262 38.11 15.38 15.79
N THR A 263 38.48 14.13 15.58
CA THR A 263 39.41 13.43 16.48
C THR A 263 40.81 14.04 16.44
N THR A 264 41.63 13.58 17.38
CA THR A 264 43.07 13.82 17.53
C THR A 264 43.86 13.79 16.22
N THR A 265 45.11 14.27 16.23
CA THR A 265 46.02 14.26 15.07
C THR A 265 46.23 12.89 14.41
N ASP A 266 45.86 11.80 15.10
CA ASP A 266 45.95 10.39 14.67
C ASP A 266 44.60 9.68 14.49
N HIS A 267 43.47 10.41 14.55
CA HIS A 267 42.11 9.92 14.31
C HIS A 267 41.68 8.66 15.10
N THR A 268 42.15 8.51 16.34
CA THR A 268 41.95 7.29 17.14
C THR A 268 41.30 7.58 18.51
N PHE A 269 40.30 6.78 18.89
CA PHE A 269 39.75 6.71 20.24
C PHE A 269 40.12 5.38 20.92
N ASP A 270 40.88 5.45 22.02
CA ASP A 270 41.19 4.29 22.86
C ASP A 270 40.15 4.12 23.97
N PHE A 271 39.22 3.17 23.77
CA PHE A 271 38.18 2.80 24.71
C PHE A 271 38.44 1.43 25.36
N SER A 272 39.71 1.01 25.44
CA SER A 272 40.12 -0.27 26.02
C SER A 272 39.72 -0.48 27.48
N GLN A 273 39.34 0.57 28.22
CA GLN A 273 38.90 0.46 29.61
C GLN A 273 37.37 0.44 29.76
N LEU A 274 36.60 0.66 28.70
CA LEU A 274 35.14 0.65 28.75
C LEU A 274 34.58 -0.78 28.78
N THR A 275 33.54 -1.00 29.58
CA THR A 275 32.79 -2.27 29.61
C THR A 275 31.66 -2.30 28.59
N GLU A 276 31.16 -1.13 28.19
CA GLU A 276 30.15 -0.94 27.14
C GLU A 276 30.28 0.45 26.51
N ILE A 277 29.84 0.57 25.27
CA ILE A 277 29.50 1.86 24.65
C ILE A 277 28.01 2.10 24.89
N LYS A 278 27.66 3.12 25.66
CA LYS A 278 26.26 3.40 26.01
C LYS A 278 25.45 3.90 24.81
N ALA A 279 24.13 3.84 24.95
CA ALA A 279 23.21 4.30 23.92
C ALA A 279 23.45 5.78 23.56
N GLY A 280 23.43 6.09 22.27
CA GLY A 280 23.54 7.43 21.72
C GLY A 280 24.88 8.11 21.94
N THR A 281 25.91 7.43 22.47
CA THR A 281 27.18 8.04 22.90
C THR A 281 27.71 9.03 21.86
N PHE A 282 27.69 8.64 20.58
CA PHE A 282 28.09 9.45 19.43
C PHE A 282 26.96 9.57 18.38
N SER A 283 25.69 9.66 18.81
CA SER A 283 24.56 9.81 17.87
C SER A 283 24.63 11.17 17.16
N ASP A 284 24.50 11.20 15.83
CA ASP A 284 24.56 12.42 15.02
C ASP A 284 25.82 13.25 15.27
N ALA A 285 26.94 12.60 15.59
CA ALA A 285 28.21 13.26 15.85
C ALA A 285 29.21 12.99 14.71
N LEU A 286 30.44 13.49 14.82
CA LEU A 286 31.60 13.23 13.93
C LEU A 286 31.29 13.32 12.42
N HIS A 287 31.20 14.55 11.90
CA HIS A 287 31.21 14.83 10.46
C HIS A 287 32.65 15.07 9.99
N ASP A 288 33.49 14.04 10.04
CA ASP A 288 34.88 14.13 9.57
C ASP A 288 35.03 13.55 8.15
N TYR A 289 35.95 14.13 7.36
CA TYR A 289 36.34 13.57 6.07
C TYR A 289 37.11 12.25 6.24
N TYR A 290 37.74 12.05 7.39
CA TYR A 290 38.59 10.91 7.73
C TYR A 290 37.82 9.80 8.48
N THR A 291 38.33 8.58 8.39
CA THR A 291 37.80 7.42 9.12
C THR A 291 38.34 7.43 10.55
N ILE A 292 37.46 7.35 11.54
CA ILE A 292 37.83 7.31 12.96
C ILE A 292 38.03 5.87 13.40
N GLN A 293 39.17 5.57 14.00
CA GLN A 293 39.47 4.26 14.57
C GLN A 293 39.05 4.20 16.04
N ILE A 294 38.22 3.20 16.39
CA ILE A 294 37.83 2.92 17.77
C ILE A 294 38.49 1.62 18.24
N ILE A 295 39.30 1.72 19.29
CA ILE A 295 39.97 0.58 19.90
C ILE A 295 39.15 0.10 21.10
N LEU A 296 38.69 -1.15 21.01
CA LEU A 296 38.03 -1.87 22.10
C LEU A 296 38.95 -2.96 22.66
N SER A 297 38.69 -3.37 23.91
CA SER A 297 39.32 -4.54 24.54
C SER A 297 38.29 -5.62 24.82
N ASP A 298 38.76 -6.74 25.39
CA ASP A 298 37.95 -7.85 25.88
C ASP A 298 36.92 -7.47 26.95
N LYS A 299 37.08 -6.30 27.58
CA LYS A 299 36.13 -5.74 28.55
C LYS A 299 34.84 -5.25 27.92
N CYS A 300 34.88 -4.76 26.68
CA CYS A 300 33.72 -4.14 26.03
C CYS A 300 32.81 -5.20 25.40
N LYS A 301 31.71 -5.53 26.08
CA LYS A 301 30.79 -6.60 25.65
C LYS A 301 29.55 -6.09 24.91
N LYS A 302 29.27 -4.80 24.99
CA LYS A 302 28.01 -4.22 24.53
C LYS A 302 28.19 -2.88 23.84
N ILE A 303 27.48 -2.72 22.73
CA ILE A 303 27.27 -1.46 22.04
C ILE A 303 25.77 -1.15 22.10
N GLY A 304 25.40 -0.03 22.70
CA GLY A 304 24.02 0.40 22.89
C GLY A 304 23.38 0.97 21.62
N ASP A 305 22.10 1.26 21.73
CA ASP A 305 21.30 1.79 20.61
C ASP A 305 21.82 3.16 20.16
N TYR A 306 21.83 3.43 18.85
CA TYR A 306 22.32 4.71 18.27
C TYR A 306 23.75 5.10 18.68
N ALA A 307 24.58 4.15 19.14
CA ALA A 307 25.92 4.45 19.64
C ALA A 307 26.80 5.19 18.63
N PHE A 308 26.73 4.79 17.35
CA PHE A 308 27.51 5.33 16.23
C PHE A 308 26.61 5.62 15.01
N TYR A 309 25.85 6.71 15.06
CA TYR A 309 25.05 7.19 13.93
C TYR A 309 25.88 8.23 13.12
N MET A 310 26.82 7.76 12.29
CA MET A 310 27.93 8.59 11.74
C MET A 310 28.57 8.00 10.47
N ASP A 311 29.13 8.80 9.57
CA ASP A 311 29.50 8.33 8.22
C ASP A 311 30.73 7.37 8.14
N LYS A 312 31.80 7.58 8.94
CA LYS A 312 33.06 6.82 8.81
C LYS A 312 33.70 6.41 10.13
N VAL A 313 33.33 5.24 10.62
CA VAL A 313 33.91 4.62 11.84
C VAL A 313 34.47 3.25 11.51
N TYR A 314 35.73 3.01 11.88
CA TYR A 314 36.33 1.69 11.89
C TYR A 314 36.43 1.19 13.33
N ILE A 315 35.73 0.09 13.62
CA ILE A 315 35.76 -0.56 14.93
C ILE A 315 35.91 -2.07 14.72
N ASN A 316 36.83 -2.66 15.48
CA ASN A 316 36.96 -4.12 15.52
C ASN A 316 36.04 -4.67 16.62
N LEU A 317 35.08 -5.51 16.23
CA LEU A 317 34.06 -6.05 17.14
C LEU A 317 34.45 -7.39 17.79
N GLN A 318 35.72 -7.80 17.76
CA GLN A 318 36.22 -9.11 18.21
C GLN A 318 35.65 -9.59 19.57
N TYR A 319 35.35 -8.67 20.48
CA TYR A 319 34.93 -8.99 21.85
C TYR A 319 33.47 -8.66 22.16
N VAL A 320 32.75 -8.05 21.22
CA VAL A 320 31.38 -7.54 21.42
C VAL A 320 30.38 -8.67 21.26
N GLU A 321 29.45 -8.79 22.20
CA GLU A 321 28.41 -9.83 22.23
C GLU A 321 27.02 -9.28 21.88
N TYR A 322 26.77 -8.00 22.17
CA TYR A 322 25.49 -7.32 21.95
C TYR A 322 25.65 -6.03 21.16
N ILE A 323 24.87 -5.89 20.09
CA ILE A 323 24.77 -4.67 19.28
C ILE A 323 23.32 -4.20 19.31
N GLY A 324 23.11 -2.98 19.78
CA GLY A 324 21.78 -2.37 19.92
C GLY A 324 21.15 -1.92 18.60
N ASP A 325 19.95 -1.38 18.71
CA ASP A 325 19.17 -0.88 17.58
C ASP A 325 19.85 0.38 17.00
N TYR A 326 19.94 0.49 15.67
CA TYR A 326 20.58 1.63 14.99
C TYR A 326 22.04 1.91 15.42
N ALA A 327 22.73 0.93 16.00
CA ALA A 327 24.07 1.13 16.57
C ALA A 327 25.10 1.65 15.55
N PHE A 328 24.99 1.22 14.29
CA PHE A 328 25.82 1.59 13.14
C PHE A 328 24.92 1.97 11.96
N TYR A 329 24.18 3.08 12.05
CA TYR A 329 23.30 3.46 10.95
C TYR A 329 24.04 4.28 9.88
N LYS A 330 24.01 3.82 8.63
CA LYS A 330 24.63 4.45 7.45
C LYS A 330 26.14 4.69 7.58
N THR A 331 26.84 3.79 8.28
CA THR A 331 28.29 3.91 8.51
C THR A 331 29.07 2.96 7.60
N SER A 332 30.39 3.10 7.53
CA SER A 332 31.25 1.96 7.19
C SER A 332 31.03 0.83 8.20
N ALA A 333 30.76 -0.37 7.72
CA ALA A 333 30.50 -1.50 8.60
C ALA A 333 31.78 -2.00 9.26
N PRO A 334 31.71 -2.38 10.54
CA PRO A 334 32.83 -3.03 11.21
C PRO A 334 33.06 -4.46 10.71
N GLU A 335 34.26 -4.98 10.98
CA GLU A 335 34.55 -6.40 10.80
C GLU A 335 33.81 -7.22 11.86
N PHE A 336 33.02 -8.20 11.41
CA PHE A 336 32.27 -9.08 12.30
C PHE A 336 33.20 -9.97 13.13
N SER A 337 32.72 -10.26 14.34
CA SER A 337 33.32 -11.22 15.25
C SER A 337 32.39 -12.39 15.49
N ASP A 338 32.96 -13.59 15.64
CA ASP A 338 32.25 -14.77 16.12
C ASP A 338 31.62 -14.58 17.51
N SER A 339 32.08 -13.61 18.32
CA SER A 339 31.55 -13.35 19.66
C SER A 339 30.12 -12.79 19.69
N ILE A 340 29.63 -12.22 18.58
CA ILE A 340 28.34 -11.52 18.53
C ILE A 340 27.18 -12.52 18.65
N LYS A 341 26.32 -12.30 19.64
CA LYS A 341 25.13 -13.14 19.93
C LYS A 341 23.82 -12.45 19.56
N TYR A 342 23.81 -11.12 19.59
CA TYR A 342 22.62 -10.30 19.32
C TYR A 342 22.95 -9.09 18.45
N ILE A 343 22.14 -8.91 17.42
CA ILE A 343 22.14 -7.74 16.53
C ILE A 343 20.74 -7.13 16.56
N GLY A 344 20.63 -5.87 16.95
CA GLY A 344 19.38 -5.14 17.05
C GLY A 344 18.73 -4.78 15.70
N ASN A 345 17.56 -4.18 15.77
CA ASN A 345 16.85 -3.69 14.59
C ASN A 345 17.60 -2.53 13.95
N SER A 346 17.68 -2.52 12.62
CA SER A 346 18.40 -1.50 11.85
C SER A 346 19.86 -1.27 12.28
N ALA A 347 20.47 -2.22 13.01
CA ALA A 347 21.78 -2.06 13.62
C ALA A 347 22.87 -1.69 12.61
N PHE A 348 22.78 -2.17 11.38
CA PHE A 348 23.68 -1.88 10.26
C PHE A 348 22.93 -1.39 9.00
N TYR A 349 21.81 -0.70 9.20
CA TYR A 349 21.02 -0.18 8.09
C TYR A 349 21.86 0.76 7.22
N GLY A 350 21.89 0.53 5.91
CA GLY A 350 22.61 1.38 4.96
C GLY A 350 24.13 1.30 5.04
N CYS A 351 24.70 0.33 5.76
CA CYS A 351 26.14 0.22 5.92
C CYS A 351 26.87 -0.32 4.68
N GLY A 352 28.10 0.16 4.47
CA GLY A 352 29.02 -0.39 3.48
C GLY A 352 29.90 -1.49 4.08
N PHE A 353 29.83 -2.70 3.55
CA PHE A 353 30.59 -3.87 4.01
C PHE A 353 31.68 -4.23 3.00
N ARG A 354 32.83 -4.68 3.50
CA ARG A 354 33.85 -5.31 2.65
C ARG A 354 33.52 -6.78 2.38
N PHE A 355 33.04 -7.47 3.40
CA PHE A 355 32.53 -8.84 3.36
C PHE A 355 31.43 -8.98 4.41
N LEU A 356 30.47 -9.87 4.19
CA LEU A 356 29.35 -10.11 5.10
C LEU A 356 29.42 -11.53 5.65
N ASN A 357 30.19 -11.71 6.72
CA ASN A 357 30.34 -12.99 7.41
C ASN A 357 29.59 -12.94 8.74
N PHE A 358 28.64 -13.86 8.94
CA PHE A 358 27.83 -13.90 10.14
C PHE A 358 28.49 -14.67 11.29
N PRO A 359 28.33 -14.23 12.54
CA PRO A 359 28.84 -14.91 13.73
C PRO A 359 28.21 -16.30 13.92
N GLN A 360 29.00 -17.27 14.39
CA GLN A 360 28.52 -18.65 14.64
C GLN A 360 27.54 -18.80 15.82
N TYR A 361 27.30 -17.75 16.62
CA TYR A 361 26.34 -17.78 17.74
C TYR A 361 25.13 -16.86 17.55
N LEU A 362 24.96 -16.27 16.36
CA LEU A 362 23.82 -15.40 16.06
C LEU A 362 22.54 -16.22 15.91
N THR A 363 21.63 -16.16 16.88
CA THR A 363 20.40 -16.98 16.86
C THR A 363 19.33 -16.47 15.89
N ASN A 364 19.33 -15.17 15.60
CA ASN A 364 18.31 -14.49 14.79
C ASN A 364 18.91 -13.31 14.03
N ILE A 365 18.32 -12.96 12.89
CA ILE A 365 18.64 -11.74 12.14
C ILE A 365 17.46 -10.78 12.26
N SER A 366 17.64 -9.70 13.03
CA SER A 366 16.58 -8.75 13.40
C SER A 366 16.05 -7.92 12.24
N SER A 367 14.90 -7.26 12.47
CA SER A 367 14.24 -6.48 11.43
C SER A 367 15.09 -5.32 10.95
N PHE A 368 15.16 -5.13 9.63
CA PHE A 368 15.98 -4.10 8.98
C PHE A 368 17.48 -4.14 9.33
N ALA A 369 17.97 -5.16 10.05
CA ALA A 369 19.32 -5.17 10.63
C ALA A 369 20.40 -4.85 9.61
N PHE A 370 20.23 -5.28 8.35
CA PHE A 370 21.16 -5.05 7.25
C PHE A 370 20.53 -4.31 6.07
N ALA A 371 19.30 -3.80 6.17
CA ALA A 371 18.58 -3.26 5.02
C ALA A 371 19.38 -2.15 4.31
N TYR A 372 19.35 -2.16 2.98
CA TYR A 372 20.04 -1.22 2.09
C TYR A 372 21.56 -1.14 2.30
N GLY A 373 22.17 -2.18 2.87
CA GLY A 373 23.62 -2.32 2.88
C GLY A 373 24.16 -2.56 1.46
N HIS A 374 25.46 -2.32 1.29
CA HIS A 374 26.16 -2.53 0.03
C HIS A 374 27.56 -3.10 0.27
N CYS A 375 28.08 -3.81 -0.72
CA CYS A 375 29.47 -4.24 -0.77
C CYS A 375 30.12 -3.71 -2.06
N ASP A 376 31.41 -3.41 -2.00
CA ASP A 376 32.18 -3.00 -3.19
C ASP A 376 32.34 -4.13 -4.22
N GLU A 377 32.32 -5.38 -3.74
CA GLU A 377 32.40 -6.59 -4.54
C GLU A 377 31.08 -7.38 -4.46
N SER A 378 30.83 -8.24 -5.45
CA SER A 378 29.71 -9.16 -5.38
C SER A 378 29.94 -10.19 -4.26
N ILE A 379 28.92 -10.43 -3.44
CA ILE A 379 29.05 -11.26 -2.24
C ILE A 379 28.03 -12.40 -2.19
N ASN A 380 28.47 -13.50 -1.56
CA ASN A 380 27.61 -14.62 -1.20
C ASN A 380 27.12 -14.45 0.24
N LEU A 381 25.83 -14.58 0.45
CA LEU A 381 25.19 -14.57 1.76
C LEU A 381 25.04 -16.00 2.28
N ASN A 382 25.87 -16.37 3.25
CA ASN A 382 25.79 -17.65 3.95
C ASN A 382 25.20 -17.43 5.34
N ILE A 383 23.95 -17.85 5.55
CA ILE A 383 23.31 -17.76 6.86
C ILE A 383 23.85 -18.90 7.77
N PRO A 384 24.28 -18.62 9.02
CA PRO A 384 24.81 -19.66 9.91
C PRO A 384 23.75 -20.65 10.40
N ASN A 385 24.17 -21.89 10.68
CA ASN A 385 23.32 -22.97 11.21
C ASN A 385 22.73 -22.72 12.60
N CYS A 386 23.12 -21.65 13.28
CA CYS A 386 22.54 -21.24 14.56
C CYS A 386 21.35 -20.28 14.38
N VAL A 387 21.17 -19.70 13.18
CA VAL A 387 20.05 -18.80 12.88
C VAL A 387 18.78 -19.62 12.69
N THR A 388 17.74 -19.27 13.42
CA THR A 388 16.42 -19.93 13.32
C THR A 388 15.37 -19.04 12.64
N HIS A 389 15.53 -17.72 12.71
CA HIS A 389 14.58 -16.76 12.16
C HIS A 389 15.31 -15.60 11.46
N ILE A 390 14.82 -15.26 10.25
CA ILE A 390 15.18 -14.03 9.53
C ILE A 390 13.96 -13.10 9.58
N TYR A 391 14.06 -12.03 10.36
CA TYR A 391 12.97 -11.08 10.58
C TYR A 391 12.75 -10.15 9.38
N GLY A 392 11.62 -9.43 9.42
CA GLY A 392 11.16 -8.66 8.28
C GLY A 392 12.12 -7.56 7.84
N ASN A 393 12.24 -7.38 6.53
CA ASN A 393 13.12 -6.40 5.90
C ASN A 393 14.63 -6.57 6.19
N ALA A 394 15.07 -7.68 6.81
CA ALA A 394 16.47 -7.87 7.23
C ALA A 394 17.51 -7.56 6.14
N PHE A 395 17.27 -7.98 4.91
CA PHE A 395 18.16 -7.85 3.75
C PHE A 395 17.52 -7.08 2.59
N GLN A 396 16.57 -6.18 2.87
CA GLN A 396 15.92 -5.41 1.81
C GLN A 396 16.94 -4.62 0.96
N GLY A 397 16.79 -4.64 -0.35
CA GLY A 397 17.57 -3.80 -1.28
C GLY A 397 19.01 -4.25 -1.56
N TRP A 398 19.41 -5.43 -1.09
CA TRP A 398 20.74 -5.98 -1.34
C TRP A 398 20.92 -6.55 -2.75
N THR A 399 22.19 -6.62 -3.18
CA THR A 399 22.62 -7.42 -4.34
C THR A 399 23.52 -8.56 -3.84
N PHE A 400 23.17 -9.80 -4.15
CA PHE A 400 23.92 -11.01 -3.82
C PHE A 400 24.15 -11.87 -5.07
N ASP A 401 25.32 -12.51 -5.17
CA ASP A 401 25.53 -13.57 -6.17
C ASP A 401 24.78 -14.84 -5.75
N GLN A 402 24.98 -15.26 -4.51
CA GLN A 402 24.35 -16.43 -3.95
C GLN A 402 23.77 -16.15 -2.57
N VAL A 403 22.63 -16.74 -2.26
CA VAL A 403 22.08 -16.82 -0.90
C VAL A 403 21.90 -18.29 -0.52
N ILE A 404 22.46 -18.70 0.62
CA ILE A 404 22.31 -20.04 1.20
C ILE A 404 21.58 -19.91 2.54
N ILE A 405 20.40 -20.54 2.61
CA ILE A 405 19.58 -20.65 3.82
C ILE A 405 19.75 -22.05 4.42
N PRO A 406 20.30 -22.20 5.64
CA PRO A 406 20.52 -23.49 6.27
C PRO A 406 19.23 -24.09 6.83
N SER A 407 19.29 -25.38 7.16
CA SER A 407 18.17 -26.19 7.65
C SER A 407 17.68 -25.76 9.04
N SER A 408 18.46 -24.96 9.76
CA SER A 408 18.06 -24.37 11.03
C SER A 408 17.03 -23.23 10.89
N VAL A 409 16.98 -22.56 9.73
CA VAL A 409 16.09 -21.42 9.51
C VAL A 409 14.67 -21.92 9.29
N GLU A 410 13.81 -21.74 10.29
CA GLU A 410 12.41 -22.17 10.25
C GLU A 410 11.50 -21.09 9.62
N TYR A 411 11.85 -19.81 9.77
CA TYR A 411 11.00 -18.69 9.37
C TYR A 411 11.77 -17.59 8.64
N ILE A 412 11.24 -17.17 7.49
CA ILE A 412 11.64 -15.95 6.77
C ILE A 412 10.45 -15.01 6.74
N ASP A 413 10.55 -13.86 7.40
CA ASP A 413 9.43 -12.96 7.61
C ASP A 413 9.14 -12.01 6.43
N LYS A 414 8.14 -11.14 6.61
CA LYS A 414 7.67 -10.20 5.60
C LYS A 414 8.82 -9.36 5.03
N ASN A 415 8.87 -9.19 3.71
CA ASN A 415 9.86 -8.35 3.02
C ASN A 415 11.35 -8.69 3.29
N ALA A 416 11.70 -9.83 3.88
CA ALA A 416 13.08 -10.11 4.31
C ALA A 416 14.13 -9.89 3.20
N PHE A 417 13.78 -10.27 1.96
CA PHE A 417 14.56 -10.08 0.73
C PHE A 417 13.78 -9.24 -0.31
N LEU A 418 13.02 -8.23 0.16
CA LEU A 418 12.32 -7.31 -0.74
C LEU A 418 13.34 -6.51 -1.59
N GLN A 419 13.08 -6.36 -2.89
CA GLN A 419 13.93 -5.58 -3.81
C GLN A 419 15.39 -6.07 -3.88
N THR A 420 15.66 -7.34 -3.59
CA THR A 420 17.02 -7.88 -3.68
C THR A 420 17.35 -8.40 -5.06
N MET A 421 18.53 -8.10 -5.58
CA MET A 421 19.05 -8.73 -6.79
C MET A 421 19.83 -10.00 -6.39
N ILE A 422 19.35 -11.18 -6.79
CA ILE A 422 19.96 -12.46 -6.38
C ILE A 422 20.11 -13.35 -7.61
N ASN A 423 21.34 -13.77 -7.92
CA ASN A 423 21.61 -14.66 -9.06
C ASN A 423 21.26 -16.12 -8.75
N SER A 424 21.58 -16.61 -7.54
CA SER A 424 21.32 -17.98 -7.09
C SER A 424 20.78 -18.01 -5.66
N PHE A 425 19.69 -18.75 -5.42
CA PHE A 425 19.09 -18.90 -4.08
C PHE A 425 18.94 -20.39 -3.74
N HIS A 426 19.51 -20.81 -2.60
CA HIS A 426 19.48 -22.19 -2.13
C HIS A 426 18.85 -22.30 -0.74
N PHE A 427 17.96 -23.29 -0.58
CA PHE A 427 17.41 -23.70 0.71
C PHE A 427 17.93 -25.10 1.07
N GLU A 428 18.38 -25.26 2.30
CA GLU A 428 18.36 -26.55 2.96
C GLU A 428 16.94 -26.84 3.51
N ASN A 429 16.61 -28.12 3.71
CA ASN A 429 15.28 -28.55 4.17
C ASN A 429 15.06 -28.21 5.66
N GLY A 430 14.47 -27.03 5.92
CA GLY A 430 14.15 -26.56 7.26
C GLY A 430 13.10 -25.44 7.32
N CYS A 431 13.04 -24.59 6.30
CA CYS A 431 12.12 -23.44 6.27
C CYS A 431 10.66 -23.90 6.19
N LYS A 432 9.88 -23.56 7.22
CA LYS A 432 8.47 -23.93 7.37
C LYS A 432 7.52 -22.84 6.88
N LYS A 433 8.00 -21.58 6.81
CA LYS A 433 7.15 -20.43 6.46
C LYS A 433 7.94 -19.31 5.78
N LEU A 434 7.37 -18.84 4.67
CA LEU A 434 7.77 -17.63 3.96
C LEU A 434 6.74 -16.51 4.19
N GLY A 435 7.19 -15.33 4.61
CA GLY A 435 6.34 -14.18 4.92
C GLY A 435 5.84 -13.43 3.69
N LYS A 436 4.86 -12.54 3.89
CA LYS A 436 4.29 -11.70 2.83
C LYS A 436 5.39 -10.88 2.12
N TYR A 437 5.42 -10.87 0.79
CA TYR A 437 6.42 -10.13 0.00
C TYR A 437 7.89 -10.46 0.29
N CYS A 438 8.21 -11.61 0.90
CA CYS A 438 9.59 -11.89 1.32
C CYS A 438 10.59 -11.89 0.17
N PHE A 439 10.18 -12.23 -1.07
CA PHE A 439 11.00 -12.17 -2.28
C PHE A 439 10.44 -11.20 -3.33
N ALA A 440 9.56 -10.28 -2.94
CA ALA A 440 8.93 -9.38 -3.91
C ALA A 440 9.96 -8.46 -4.56
N LYS A 441 9.77 -8.15 -5.85
CA LYS A 441 10.68 -7.32 -6.66
C LYS A 441 12.12 -7.81 -6.66
N SER A 442 12.33 -9.09 -6.40
CA SER A 442 13.67 -9.68 -6.41
C SER A 442 14.07 -10.07 -7.84
N GLY A 443 15.38 -10.06 -8.09
CA GLY A 443 15.98 -10.49 -9.34
C GLY A 443 16.04 -12.01 -9.54
N ILE A 444 15.34 -12.80 -8.71
CA ILE A 444 15.42 -14.26 -8.72
C ILE A 444 14.80 -14.82 -10.01
N ILE A 445 15.57 -15.63 -10.74
CA ILE A 445 15.18 -16.25 -12.01
C ILE A 445 14.75 -17.71 -11.81
N SER A 446 15.34 -18.44 -10.86
CA SER A 446 14.94 -19.82 -10.54
C SER A 446 15.02 -20.09 -9.04
N MET A 447 14.13 -20.96 -8.55
CA MET A 447 14.12 -21.33 -7.14
C MET A 447 13.62 -22.77 -6.93
N VAL A 448 14.30 -23.50 -6.04
CA VAL A 448 13.80 -24.77 -5.48
C VAL A 448 13.31 -24.48 -4.07
N LEU A 449 12.00 -24.60 -3.84
CA LEU A 449 11.43 -24.40 -2.52
C LEU A 449 11.64 -25.65 -1.64
N PRO A 450 11.88 -25.50 -0.33
CA PRO A 450 12.17 -26.61 0.57
C PRO A 450 10.92 -27.45 0.86
N ASP A 451 11.08 -28.77 1.00
CA ASP A 451 9.99 -29.73 1.21
C ASP A 451 9.24 -29.56 2.54
N SER A 452 9.81 -28.81 3.48
CA SER A 452 9.21 -28.43 4.78
C SER A 452 8.12 -27.35 4.66
N LEU A 453 8.00 -26.69 3.52
CA LEU A 453 7.05 -25.59 3.31
C LEU A 453 5.66 -26.12 2.93
N LEU A 454 4.68 -25.98 3.83
CA LEU A 454 3.29 -26.41 3.61
C LEU A 454 2.44 -25.34 2.91
N ILE A 455 2.82 -24.06 3.01
CA ILE A 455 2.02 -22.93 2.51
C ILE A 455 2.93 -21.91 1.82
N ILE A 456 2.60 -21.54 0.58
CA ILE A 456 3.14 -20.33 -0.06
C ILE A 456 2.19 -19.18 0.25
N ASN A 457 2.66 -18.20 1.02
CA ASN A 457 1.85 -17.08 1.52
C ASN A 457 1.57 -16.02 0.44
N GLU A 458 0.74 -15.05 0.81
CA GLU A 458 0.33 -13.95 -0.06
C GLU A 458 1.55 -13.19 -0.60
N SER A 459 1.59 -12.98 -1.93
CA SER A 459 2.55 -12.10 -2.59
C SER A 459 4.03 -12.38 -2.35
N VAL A 460 4.39 -13.62 -2.01
CA VAL A 460 5.79 -14.05 -1.81
C VAL A 460 6.66 -13.67 -3.02
N PHE A 461 6.18 -13.94 -4.23
CA PHE A 461 6.86 -13.67 -5.50
C PHE A 461 6.16 -12.56 -6.29
N TYR A 462 5.83 -11.46 -5.62
CA TYR A 462 5.21 -10.31 -6.28
C TYR A 462 6.22 -9.51 -7.10
N GLN A 463 5.93 -9.28 -8.37
CA GLN A 463 6.79 -8.58 -9.32
C GLN A 463 8.20 -9.19 -9.41
N THR A 464 8.32 -10.51 -9.47
CA THR A 464 9.62 -11.20 -9.67
C THR A 464 9.87 -11.56 -11.13
N LYS A 465 11.10 -12.00 -11.45
CA LYS A 465 11.53 -12.46 -12.78
C LYS A 465 11.69 -13.99 -12.88
N LEU A 466 10.91 -14.74 -12.11
CA LEU A 466 11.00 -16.20 -12.05
C LEU A 466 10.66 -16.85 -13.40
N GLY A 467 11.63 -17.57 -13.96
CA GLY A 467 11.47 -18.44 -15.12
C GLY A 467 11.25 -19.92 -14.78
N SER A 468 11.72 -20.40 -13.62
CA SER A 468 11.45 -21.76 -13.14
C SER A 468 11.25 -21.83 -11.62
N ILE A 469 10.33 -22.68 -11.17
CA ILE A 469 10.13 -22.96 -9.74
C ILE A 469 9.82 -24.44 -9.50
N SER A 470 10.54 -25.05 -8.56
CA SER A 470 10.20 -26.38 -8.04
C SER A 470 9.42 -26.22 -6.75
N LEU A 471 8.19 -26.74 -6.73
CA LEU A 471 7.31 -26.69 -5.56
C LEU A 471 7.62 -27.81 -4.56
N PRO A 472 7.39 -27.59 -3.24
CA PRO A 472 7.59 -28.59 -2.19
C PRO A 472 6.69 -29.81 -2.37
N LYS A 473 7.16 -31.03 -2.07
CA LYS A 473 6.35 -32.26 -2.16
C LYS A 473 5.12 -32.24 -1.24
N ASN A 474 5.21 -31.59 -0.08
CA ASN A 474 4.16 -31.56 0.95
C ASN A 474 3.34 -30.25 0.93
N LEU A 475 3.41 -29.44 -0.14
CA LEU A 475 2.69 -28.18 -0.23
C LEU A 475 1.17 -28.39 -0.23
N GLU A 476 0.48 -27.84 0.77
CA GLU A 476 -0.98 -28.00 0.95
C GLU A 476 -1.78 -26.81 0.37
N LYS A 477 -1.18 -25.61 0.36
CA LYS A 477 -1.88 -24.36 -0.01
C LYS A 477 -1.00 -23.32 -0.72
N ILE A 478 -1.55 -22.69 -1.75
CA ILE A 478 -1.00 -21.47 -2.37
C ILE A 478 -1.99 -20.33 -2.14
N CYS A 479 -1.53 -19.26 -1.50
CA CYS A 479 -2.37 -18.12 -1.15
C CYS A 479 -2.53 -17.11 -2.29
N LYS A 480 -3.48 -16.18 -2.13
CA LYS A 480 -3.77 -15.14 -3.13
C LYS A 480 -2.53 -14.35 -3.52
N PHE A 481 -2.41 -14.01 -4.80
CA PHE A 481 -1.31 -13.22 -5.35
C PHE A 481 0.10 -13.77 -5.10
N ALA A 482 0.25 -15.05 -4.71
CA ALA A 482 1.56 -15.66 -4.44
C ALA A 482 2.55 -15.43 -5.59
N PHE A 483 2.06 -15.50 -6.83
CA PHE A 483 2.81 -15.30 -8.06
C PHE A 483 2.18 -14.17 -8.90
N ILE A 484 2.88 -13.03 -8.95
CA ILE A 484 2.60 -11.92 -9.87
C ILE A 484 3.93 -11.57 -10.50
N PHE A 485 4.03 -11.50 -11.82
CA PHE A 485 5.30 -11.13 -12.47
C PHE A 485 5.25 -9.68 -12.98
N GLU A 486 6.42 -9.07 -13.15
CA GLU A 486 6.50 -7.69 -13.66
C GLU A 486 5.91 -7.60 -15.06
N ARG A 487 5.15 -6.51 -15.30
CA ARG A 487 4.74 -6.14 -16.65
C ARG A 487 5.98 -5.60 -17.35
N PHE A 488 6.53 -6.36 -18.28
CA PHE A 488 7.57 -5.82 -19.15
C PHE A 488 6.91 -4.85 -20.12
N ASP A 489 7.06 -3.57 -19.82
CA ASP A 489 6.92 -2.54 -20.84
C ASP A 489 8.11 -2.71 -21.81
N ILE A 490 7.80 -3.13 -23.03
CA ILE A 490 8.58 -2.87 -24.27
C ILE A 490 9.71 -3.89 -24.60
N TRP A 491 9.46 -4.73 -25.62
CA TRP A 491 10.39 -5.23 -26.66
C TRP A 491 11.71 -5.94 -26.28
N TYR A 492 11.85 -6.53 -25.08
CA TYR A 492 13.06 -7.33 -24.77
C TYR A 492 12.75 -8.78 -24.39
N GLN A 493 13.43 -9.67 -25.14
CA GLN A 493 13.44 -11.13 -25.06
C GLN A 493 13.70 -11.67 -23.65
N PHE A 494 12.73 -12.38 -23.08
CA PHE A 494 12.99 -13.42 -22.09
C PHE A 494 12.09 -14.64 -22.33
N SER A 495 12.73 -15.71 -22.78
CA SER A 495 12.19 -17.00 -23.23
C SER A 495 11.70 -17.94 -22.11
N SER A 496 11.49 -17.45 -20.88
CA SER A 496 11.27 -18.34 -19.75
C SER A 496 9.79 -18.52 -19.43
N THR A 497 9.16 -19.48 -20.11
CA THR A 497 7.83 -19.95 -19.76
C THR A 497 7.90 -20.96 -18.63
N LEU A 498 7.10 -20.73 -17.60
CA LEU A 498 7.14 -21.50 -16.36
C LEU A 498 6.38 -22.82 -16.55
N SER A 499 7.05 -23.94 -16.29
CA SER A 499 6.41 -25.25 -16.19
C SER A 499 6.26 -25.61 -14.72
N ILE A 500 5.03 -25.83 -14.24
CA ILE A 500 4.75 -26.11 -12.82
C ILE A 500 4.11 -27.48 -12.67
N ILE A 501 4.71 -28.30 -11.80
CA ILE A 501 4.11 -29.53 -11.30
C ILE A 501 3.62 -29.26 -9.89
N PHE A 502 2.30 -29.24 -9.71
CA PHE A 502 1.65 -29.12 -8.41
C PHE A 502 1.58 -30.50 -7.74
N PRO A 503 2.05 -30.64 -6.48
CA PRO A 503 2.17 -31.93 -5.81
C PRO A 503 0.82 -32.54 -5.42
N GLU A 504 0.83 -33.84 -5.13
CA GLU A 504 -0.36 -34.61 -4.72
C GLU A 504 -0.97 -34.10 -3.39
N SER A 505 -0.15 -33.50 -2.53
CA SER A 505 -0.56 -32.91 -1.24
C SER A 505 -1.36 -31.61 -1.38
N LEU A 506 -1.34 -30.95 -2.55
CA LEU A 506 -1.99 -29.66 -2.75
C LEU A 506 -3.51 -29.79 -2.69
N ARG A 507 -4.15 -28.99 -1.84
CA ARG A 507 -5.61 -28.97 -1.67
C ARG A 507 -6.24 -27.66 -2.13
N ILE A 508 -5.54 -26.53 -1.97
CA ILE A 508 -6.10 -25.20 -2.21
C ILE A 508 -5.13 -24.33 -3.00
N ILE A 509 -5.62 -23.77 -4.11
CA ILE A 509 -5.06 -22.59 -4.77
C ILE A 509 -6.07 -21.48 -4.59
N GLU A 510 -5.72 -20.43 -3.84
CA GLU A 510 -6.63 -19.31 -3.60
C GLU A 510 -6.85 -18.45 -4.85
N GLU A 511 -7.80 -17.53 -4.73
CA GLU A 511 -8.09 -16.54 -5.76
C GLU A 511 -6.85 -15.75 -6.18
N LYS A 512 -6.68 -15.52 -7.49
CA LYS A 512 -5.58 -14.72 -8.05
C LYS A 512 -4.18 -15.21 -7.65
N ALA A 513 -4.00 -16.50 -7.34
CA ALA A 513 -2.70 -17.06 -6.97
C ALA A 513 -1.63 -16.87 -8.06
N PHE A 514 -2.01 -17.04 -9.34
CA PHE A 514 -1.22 -16.74 -10.54
C PHE A 514 -1.95 -15.68 -11.35
N TYR A 515 -1.65 -14.40 -11.09
CA TYR A 515 -2.45 -13.28 -11.59
C TYR A 515 -1.64 -12.30 -12.44
N ARG A 516 -2.04 -12.17 -13.72
CA ARG A 516 -1.48 -11.26 -14.75
C ARG A 516 -0.01 -11.53 -15.08
N HIS A 517 0.31 -11.55 -16.38
CA HIS A 517 1.68 -11.66 -16.88
C HIS A 517 2.39 -12.95 -16.44
N VAL A 518 1.63 -14.03 -16.24
CA VAL A 518 2.14 -15.35 -15.90
C VAL A 518 2.16 -16.21 -17.17
N TYR A 519 3.34 -16.33 -17.78
CA TYR A 519 3.53 -17.15 -18.96
C TYR A 519 3.84 -18.59 -18.53
N LEU A 520 2.83 -19.46 -18.56
CA LEU A 520 3.00 -20.87 -18.22
C LEU A 520 3.08 -21.72 -19.49
N ARG A 521 4.03 -22.64 -19.54
CA ARG A 521 4.13 -23.63 -20.62
C ARG A 521 3.31 -24.89 -20.32
N SER A 522 3.36 -25.35 -19.08
CA SER A 522 2.56 -26.47 -18.62
C SER A 522 2.21 -26.36 -17.14
N ILE A 523 1.03 -26.84 -16.81
CA ILE A 523 0.47 -26.98 -15.48
C ILE A 523 0.09 -28.46 -15.32
N THR A 524 0.71 -29.14 -14.37
CA THR A 524 0.33 -30.52 -14.04
C THR A 524 -0.14 -30.58 -12.59
N PHE A 525 -1.38 -31.00 -12.36
CA PHE A 525 -1.92 -31.25 -11.04
C PHE A 525 -1.81 -32.73 -10.70
N LEU A 526 -0.94 -33.10 -9.77
CA LEU A 526 -0.85 -34.48 -9.26
C LEU A 526 -1.95 -34.81 -8.24
N SER A 527 -2.56 -33.79 -7.63
CA SER A 527 -3.66 -33.95 -6.68
C SER A 527 -4.97 -34.31 -7.38
N SER A 528 -5.63 -35.34 -6.88
CA SER A 528 -6.99 -35.76 -7.26
C SER A 528 -8.09 -34.98 -6.52
N ASN A 529 -7.74 -34.19 -5.51
CA ASN A 529 -8.66 -33.42 -4.67
C ASN A 529 -8.13 -31.99 -4.46
N ILE A 530 -8.51 -31.08 -5.35
CA ILE A 530 -8.02 -29.69 -5.33
C ILE A 530 -9.15 -28.69 -5.60
N THR A 531 -9.12 -27.58 -4.87
CA THR A 531 -9.95 -26.40 -5.12
C THR A 531 -9.09 -25.26 -5.69
N ILE A 532 -9.38 -24.86 -6.91
CA ILE A 532 -8.79 -23.72 -7.61
C ILE A 532 -9.74 -22.53 -7.45
N GLY A 533 -9.26 -21.45 -6.85
CA GLY A 533 -10.04 -20.25 -6.54
C GLY A 533 -10.33 -19.35 -7.74
N ASP A 534 -11.05 -18.27 -7.48
CA ASP A 534 -11.49 -17.34 -8.53
C ASP A 534 -10.29 -16.59 -9.14
N TYR A 535 -10.25 -16.43 -10.46
CA TYR A 535 -9.12 -15.78 -11.18
C TYR A 535 -7.74 -16.41 -10.88
N ALA A 536 -7.67 -17.65 -10.35
CA ALA A 536 -6.42 -18.27 -9.93
C ALA A 536 -5.36 -18.34 -11.04
N PHE A 537 -5.79 -18.42 -12.31
CA PHE A 537 -4.98 -18.60 -13.51
C PHE A 537 -5.39 -17.57 -14.60
N TYR A 538 -5.39 -16.27 -14.25
CA TYR A 538 -5.86 -15.19 -15.13
C TYR A 538 -4.83 -14.82 -16.21
N GLY A 539 -5.24 -14.89 -17.49
CA GLY A 539 -4.47 -14.36 -18.63
C GLY A 539 -3.18 -15.13 -18.91
N ILE A 540 -3.22 -16.45 -18.83
CA ILE A 540 -2.06 -17.33 -19.06
C ILE A 540 -1.90 -17.62 -20.55
N ALA A 541 -0.66 -17.55 -21.05
CA ALA A 541 -0.27 -17.97 -22.39
C ALA A 541 1.18 -18.48 -22.39
N ASN A 542 1.59 -19.22 -23.42
CA ASN A 542 3.01 -19.47 -23.68
C ASN A 542 3.59 -18.30 -24.51
N ASP A 543 4.88 -18.02 -24.37
CA ASP A 543 5.58 -17.02 -25.19
C ASP A 543 6.09 -17.66 -26.49
N ASP A 544 6.28 -16.88 -27.55
CA ASP A 544 7.00 -17.36 -28.75
C ASP A 544 8.52 -17.13 -28.57
N GLU A 545 9.37 -17.93 -29.23
CA GLU A 545 10.84 -17.76 -29.14
C GLU A 545 11.32 -16.39 -29.69
N ASN A 546 10.44 -15.62 -30.33
CA ASN A 546 10.74 -14.35 -31.01
C ASN A 546 10.22 -13.10 -30.25
N GLY A 547 9.54 -13.25 -29.11
CA GLY A 547 8.93 -12.15 -28.36
C GLY A 547 7.81 -11.41 -29.10
N ASN A 548 7.18 -12.01 -30.12
CA ASN A 548 5.98 -11.42 -30.72
C ASN A 548 4.80 -11.66 -29.79
N ASN A 549 4.32 -10.58 -29.19
CA ASN A 549 3.01 -10.53 -28.55
C ASN A 549 1.94 -10.96 -29.57
N TYR A 550 1.53 -12.22 -29.52
CA TYR A 550 0.24 -12.63 -30.08
C TYR A 550 -0.83 -11.70 -29.51
N PRO A 551 -1.75 -11.22 -30.36
CA PRO A 551 -2.39 -9.91 -30.25
C PRO A 551 -2.79 -9.62 -28.81
N ASP A 552 -2.10 -8.64 -28.26
CA ASP A 552 -2.26 -8.05 -26.93
C ASP A 552 -3.63 -8.35 -26.32
N ILE A 553 -3.66 -9.28 -25.36
CA ILE A 553 -4.84 -9.76 -24.61
C ILE A 553 -5.64 -8.57 -24.03
N TYR A 554 -5.02 -7.40 -23.89
CA TYR A 554 -5.62 -6.16 -23.44
C TYR A 554 -6.26 -5.31 -24.55
N ASN A 555 -5.74 -5.36 -25.78
CA ASN A 555 -6.19 -4.52 -26.90
C ASN A 555 -7.12 -5.22 -27.89
N TRP A 556 -7.57 -6.45 -27.63
CA TRP A 556 -8.59 -7.06 -28.50
C TRP A 556 -9.92 -6.31 -28.54
N HIS A 557 -10.15 -5.38 -27.61
CA HIS A 557 -11.29 -4.47 -27.68
C HIS A 557 -11.17 -3.41 -28.78
N SER A 558 -10.02 -3.25 -29.47
CA SER A 558 -9.85 -2.27 -30.55
C SER A 558 -10.07 -2.82 -31.96
N TYR A 559 -10.30 -4.14 -32.12
CA TYR A 559 -10.52 -4.76 -33.42
C TYR A 559 -11.94 -5.34 -33.55
N ASP A 560 -12.92 -4.45 -33.70
CA ASP A 560 -14.26 -4.75 -34.22
C ASP A 560 -14.26 -5.15 -35.72
N TYR A 561 -13.10 -5.50 -36.31
CA TYR A 561 -12.90 -5.53 -37.77
C TYR A 561 -12.35 -6.84 -38.37
N LEU A 562 -12.08 -7.88 -37.58
CA LEU A 562 -11.68 -9.18 -38.15
C LEU A 562 -12.87 -10.13 -38.20
N ASP A 563 -13.20 -10.61 -39.40
CA ASP A 563 -14.24 -11.62 -39.63
C ASP A 563 -13.92 -12.87 -38.79
N PRO A 564 -14.80 -13.30 -37.86
CA PRO A 564 -14.64 -14.54 -37.11
C PRO A 564 -14.35 -15.77 -38.00
N LYS A 565 -14.77 -15.73 -39.27
CA LYS A 565 -14.50 -16.77 -40.28
C LYS A 565 -13.04 -16.79 -40.75
N GLU A 566 -12.35 -15.66 -40.83
CA GLU A 566 -10.90 -15.63 -41.14
C GLU A 566 -10.08 -16.20 -39.99
N TYR A 567 -10.53 -16.01 -38.75
CA TYR A 567 -9.76 -16.42 -37.56
C TYR A 567 -9.82 -17.92 -37.28
N VAL A 568 -10.98 -18.58 -37.43
CA VAL A 568 -11.11 -20.05 -37.27
C VAL A 568 -10.24 -20.80 -38.27
N ASN A 569 -10.13 -20.25 -39.50
CA ASN A 569 -9.30 -20.83 -40.55
C ASN A 569 -7.79 -20.56 -40.31
N ARG A 570 -7.44 -19.55 -39.51
CA ARG A 570 -6.07 -19.23 -39.07
C ARG A 570 -5.66 -19.90 -37.76
N ILE A 571 -6.49 -20.77 -37.16
CA ILE A 571 -6.02 -21.70 -36.12
C ILE A 571 -5.13 -22.75 -36.81
N ASP A 572 -3.96 -22.31 -37.26
CA ASP A 572 -2.91 -23.16 -37.78
C ASP A 572 -2.45 -24.11 -36.67
N GLU A 573 -2.03 -25.33 -37.06
CA GLU A 573 -1.38 -26.26 -36.13
C GLU A 573 -0.18 -25.62 -35.42
N GLN A 574 0.45 -24.60 -36.03
CA GLN A 574 1.54 -23.82 -35.42
C GLN A 574 1.11 -23.06 -34.15
N LEU A 575 -0.12 -22.57 -34.06
CA LEU A 575 -0.56 -21.82 -32.86
C LEU A 575 -0.77 -22.72 -31.64
N LYS A 576 -1.00 -24.03 -31.87
CA LYS A 576 -1.21 -25.02 -30.82
C LYS A 576 0.02 -25.22 -29.94
N GLU A 577 1.22 -24.97 -30.47
CA GLU A 577 2.49 -25.08 -29.72
C GLU A 577 2.65 -23.97 -28.66
N TYR A 578 1.93 -22.84 -28.82
CA TYR A 578 1.94 -21.73 -27.86
C TYR A 578 0.83 -21.81 -26.80
N ALA A 579 0.08 -22.91 -26.76
CA ALA A 579 -0.90 -23.14 -25.70
C ALA A 579 -0.23 -23.73 -24.45
N ALA A 580 -0.61 -23.26 -23.27
CA ALA A 580 -0.17 -23.90 -22.04
C ALA A 580 -0.91 -25.24 -21.84
N ASN A 581 -0.19 -26.34 -21.62
CA ASN A 581 -0.82 -27.64 -21.34
C ASN A 581 -1.27 -27.72 -19.89
N VAL A 582 -2.55 -28.00 -19.63
CA VAL A 582 -3.16 -28.16 -18.31
C VAL A 582 -3.62 -29.61 -18.15
N ASP A 583 -2.84 -30.38 -17.39
CA ASP A 583 -3.07 -31.79 -17.12
C ASP A 583 -3.42 -32.03 -15.65
N PHE A 584 -4.35 -32.96 -15.40
CA PHE A 584 -4.72 -33.43 -14.08
C PHE A 584 -4.36 -34.92 -13.92
N CYS A 585 -4.19 -35.35 -12.67
CA CYS A 585 -3.98 -36.75 -12.31
C CYS A 585 -5.04 -37.67 -12.95
N GLN A 586 -4.73 -38.94 -13.21
CA GLN A 586 -5.69 -39.87 -13.84
C GLN A 586 -6.27 -40.90 -12.86
N THR A 587 -5.74 -40.98 -11.64
CA THR A 587 -6.17 -41.91 -10.59
C THR A 587 -6.93 -41.16 -9.49
N TYR A 588 -8.11 -41.66 -9.10
CA TYR A 588 -9.02 -40.97 -8.18
C TYR A 588 -9.61 -41.94 -7.16
N SER A 589 -9.68 -41.51 -5.89
CA SER A 589 -10.35 -42.24 -4.81
C SER A 589 -11.80 -41.78 -4.64
N GLU A 590 -12.63 -42.61 -3.99
CA GLU A 590 -14.04 -42.29 -3.73
C GLU A 590 -14.17 -41.03 -2.85
N GLY A 591 -14.95 -40.05 -3.33
CA GLY A 591 -15.21 -38.79 -2.62
C GLY A 591 -14.30 -37.61 -2.99
N GLU A 592 -13.21 -37.84 -3.73
CA GLU A 592 -12.33 -36.77 -4.20
C GLU A 592 -12.96 -35.98 -5.35
N LYS A 593 -12.86 -34.64 -5.31
CA LYS A 593 -13.39 -33.77 -6.35
C LYS A 593 -12.43 -32.63 -6.69
N VAL A 594 -12.27 -32.37 -7.98
CA VAL A 594 -11.63 -31.14 -8.46
C VAL A 594 -12.68 -30.05 -8.60
N LYS A 595 -12.42 -28.88 -8.00
CA LYS A 595 -13.28 -27.68 -8.10
C LYS A 595 -12.51 -26.56 -8.75
N ILE A 596 -13.10 -25.94 -9.77
CA ILE A 596 -12.53 -24.80 -10.48
C ILE A 596 -13.45 -23.60 -10.28
N GLY A 597 -12.92 -22.52 -9.69
CA GLY A 597 -13.65 -21.30 -9.34
C GLY A 597 -14.03 -20.43 -10.53
N LYS A 598 -14.67 -19.29 -10.24
CA LYS A 598 -15.12 -18.35 -11.26
C LYS A 598 -13.95 -17.65 -11.91
N ASN A 599 -14.01 -17.40 -13.21
CA ASN A 599 -12.93 -16.74 -13.96
C ASN A 599 -11.56 -17.42 -13.85
N ALA A 600 -11.48 -18.69 -13.40
CA ALA A 600 -10.22 -19.34 -13.07
C ALA A 600 -9.22 -19.28 -14.24
N PHE A 601 -9.68 -19.51 -15.47
CA PHE A 601 -8.91 -19.47 -16.72
C PHE A 601 -9.40 -18.37 -17.68
N LEU A 602 -9.89 -17.25 -17.13
CA LEU A 602 -10.31 -16.09 -17.91
C LEU A 602 -9.15 -15.58 -18.79
N ARG A 603 -9.41 -15.42 -20.10
CA ARG A 603 -8.43 -14.97 -21.11
C ARG A 603 -7.19 -15.89 -21.24
N ALA A 604 -7.31 -17.17 -20.92
CA ALA A 604 -6.20 -18.12 -20.99
C ALA A 604 -6.04 -18.73 -22.40
N TRP A 605 -4.82 -19.08 -22.78
CA TRP A 605 -4.45 -19.79 -24.00
C TRP A 605 -3.92 -21.18 -23.66
N ILE A 606 -4.77 -22.21 -23.74
CA ILE A 606 -4.54 -23.49 -23.07
C ILE A 606 -4.98 -24.72 -23.86
N ASN A 607 -4.34 -25.84 -23.59
CA ASN A 607 -4.85 -27.18 -23.84
C ASN A 607 -5.27 -27.76 -22.49
N ILE A 608 -6.54 -28.12 -22.28
CA ILE A 608 -7.00 -28.61 -20.98
C ILE A 608 -7.70 -29.97 -21.10
N LYS A 609 -7.23 -30.95 -20.34
CA LYS A 609 -7.91 -32.23 -20.14
C LYS A 609 -8.63 -32.20 -18.82
N PHE A 610 -9.96 -32.08 -18.85
CA PHE A 610 -10.75 -32.02 -17.63
C PHE A 610 -10.65 -33.33 -16.83
N PRO A 611 -10.50 -33.24 -15.50
CA PRO A 611 -10.43 -34.42 -14.66
C PRO A 611 -11.81 -35.11 -14.59
N PRO A 612 -11.87 -36.46 -14.63
CA PRO A 612 -13.14 -37.19 -14.64
C PRO A 612 -13.98 -37.00 -13.37
N ASN A 613 -13.40 -36.63 -12.23
CA ASN A 613 -14.11 -36.42 -10.96
C ASN A 613 -14.66 -35.00 -10.75
N MET A 614 -14.66 -34.14 -11.78
CA MET A 614 -15.25 -32.81 -11.75
C MET A 614 -16.73 -32.85 -12.16
N ASP A 615 -17.60 -32.14 -11.43
CA ASP A 615 -19.05 -32.16 -11.65
C ASP A 615 -19.63 -30.83 -12.16
N THR A 616 -18.89 -29.72 -12.08
CA THR A 616 -19.35 -28.40 -12.52
C THR A 616 -18.23 -27.55 -13.12
N ILE A 617 -18.51 -26.81 -14.20
CA ILE A 617 -17.70 -25.68 -14.68
C ILE A 617 -18.31 -24.39 -14.16
N SER A 618 -17.52 -23.56 -13.46
CA SER A 618 -18.00 -22.32 -12.83
C SER A 618 -18.27 -21.18 -13.81
N ASP A 619 -18.96 -20.14 -13.31
CA ASP A 619 -19.25 -18.91 -14.07
C ASP A 619 -17.96 -18.25 -14.59
N TYR A 620 -18.00 -17.76 -15.82
CA TYR A 620 -16.90 -17.06 -16.49
C TYR A 620 -15.57 -17.84 -16.59
N CYS A 621 -15.54 -19.13 -16.27
CA CYS A 621 -14.31 -19.92 -16.09
C CYS A 621 -13.32 -19.82 -17.26
N PHE A 622 -13.82 -19.85 -18.49
CA PHE A 622 -13.06 -19.79 -19.74
C PHE A 622 -13.51 -18.64 -20.64
N THR A 623 -14.08 -17.55 -20.07
CA THR A 623 -14.47 -16.40 -20.88
C THR A 623 -13.25 -15.85 -21.64
N SER A 624 -13.41 -15.53 -22.91
CA SER A 624 -12.34 -15.04 -23.78
C SER A 624 -11.09 -15.94 -23.83
N ALA A 625 -11.21 -17.23 -23.47
CA ALA A 625 -10.12 -18.18 -23.52
C ALA A 625 -10.00 -18.81 -24.91
N PHE A 626 -8.79 -19.24 -25.25
CA PHE A 626 -8.48 -20.02 -26.44
C PHE A 626 -8.13 -21.44 -26.01
N ILE A 627 -8.97 -22.39 -26.41
CA ILE A 627 -8.88 -23.79 -26.01
C ILE A 627 -8.76 -24.65 -27.27
N PHE A 628 -7.59 -25.23 -27.54
CA PHE A 628 -7.39 -25.95 -28.81
C PHE A 628 -8.03 -27.34 -28.81
N ASP A 629 -7.92 -28.08 -27.70
CA ASP A 629 -8.49 -29.41 -27.52
C ASP A 629 -9.49 -29.39 -26.34
N LEU A 630 -10.75 -29.05 -26.61
CA LEU A 630 -11.82 -29.04 -25.59
C LEU A 630 -12.59 -30.37 -25.60
N GLU A 631 -12.53 -31.12 -24.51
CA GLU A 631 -13.39 -32.29 -24.27
C GLU A 631 -14.09 -32.15 -22.91
N ILE A 632 -15.42 -32.04 -22.91
CA ILE A 632 -16.22 -31.92 -21.68
C ILE A 632 -16.64 -33.33 -21.21
N PRO A 633 -16.19 -33.79 -20.02
CA PRO A 633 -16.53 -35.12 -19.51
C PRO A 633 -18.03 -35.27 -19.22
N ASN A 634 -18.53 -36.50 -19.32
CA ASN A 634 -19.93 -36.84 -19.00
C ASN A 634 -20.30 -36.67 -17.51
N THR A 635 -19.30 -36.47 -16.65
CA THR A 635 -19.47 -36.23 -15.21
C THR A 635 -19.88 -34.80 -14.90
N ILE A 636 -19.67 -33.85 -15.83
CA ILE A 636 -20.14 -32.48 -15.71
C ILE A 636 -21.66 -32.43 -15.80
N THR A 637 -22.29 -31.95 -14.73
CA THR A 637 -23.75 -31.79 -14.63
C THR A 637 -24.20 -30.34 -14.78
N LYS A 638 -23.30 -29.37 -14.61
CA LYS A 638 -23.58 -27.94 -14.75
C LYS A 638 -22.41 -27.18 -15.38
N ILE A 639 -22.72 -26.30 -16.31
CA ILE A 639 -21.82 -25.25 -16.81
C ILE A 639 -22.42 -23.90 -16.43
N GLY A 640 -21.62 -23.03 -15.81
CA GLY A 640 -22.03 -21.75 -15.25
C GLY A 640 -22.31 -20.65 -16.27
N ASP A 641 -22.73 -19.50 -15.77
CA ASP A 641 -23.06 -18.33 -16.60
C ASP A 641 -21.80 -17.81 -17.31
N TYR A 642 -21.90 -17.47 -18.60
CA TYR A 642 -20.79 -16.96 -19.42
C TYR A 642 -19.53 -17.84 -19.45
N ALA A 643 -19.59 -19.10 -19.00
CA ALA A 643 -18.41 -19.94 -18.77
C ALA A 643 -17.48 -20.05 -19.98
N PHE A 644 -18.03 -20.06 -21.20
CA PHE A 644 -17.28 -20.07 -22.46
C PHE A 644 -17.57 -18.82 -23.32
N SER A 645 -18.13 -17.75 -22.76
CA SER A 645 -18.46 -16.56 -23.54
C SER A 645 -17.21 -15.97 -24.21
N ARG A 646 -17.29 -15.60 -25.50
CA ARG A 646 -16.15 -15.11 -26.31
C ARG A 646 -14.97 -16.09 -26.41
N ALA A 647 -15.13 -17.35 -25.99
CA ALA A 647 -14.08 -18.35 -26.11
C ALA A 647 -13.94 -18.84 -27.55
N VAL A 648 -12.74 -19.28 -27.90
CA VAL A 648 -12.39 -19.86 -29.21
C VAL A 648 -11.93 -21.28 -28.98
N PHE A 649 -12.62 -22.25 -29.59
CA PHE A 649 -12.26 -23.65 -29.52
C PHE A 649 -12.74 -24.42 -30.76
N LYS A 650 -12.05 -25.51 -31.10
CA LYS A 650 -12.51 -26.40 -32.18
C LYS A 650 -13.85 -27.07 -31.78
N PRO A 651 -14.78 -27.30 -32.73
CA PRO A 651 -16.00 -28.04 -32.44
C PRO A 651 -15.68 -29.40 -31.84
N PHE A 652 -16.32 -29.74 -30.71
CA PHE A 652 -16.12 -31.01 -30.02
C PHE A 652 -17.37 -31.89 -30.12
N SER A 653 -17.17 -33.20 -29.98
CA SER A 653 -18.28 -34.16 -30.01
C SER A 653 -19.16 -33.99 -28.77
N THR A 654 -20.46 -33.84 -28.98
CA THR A 654 -21.46 -33.68 -27.93
C THR A 654 -22.11 -35.00 -27.52
N ASN A 655 -21.76 -36.11 -28.19
CA ASN A 655 -22.31 -37.45 -27.93
C ASN A 655 -22.02 -37.97 -26.50
N ASN A 656 -20.97 -37.43 -25.87
CA ASN A 656 -20.53 -37.81 -24.53
C ASN A 656 -20.98 -36.83 -23.44
N LEU A 657 -21.77 -35.80 -23.76
CA LEU A 657 -22.28 -34.88 -22.74
C LEU A 657 -23.29 -35.57 -21.81
N ASN A 658 -23.31 -35.18 -20.54
CA ASN A 658 -24.32 -35.63 -19.59
C ASN A 658 -25.72 -35.27 -20.09
N ARG A 659 -26.64 -36.24 -20.11
CA ARG A 659 -28.02 -35.99 -20.57
C ARG A 659 -28.75 -34.94 -19.74
N ASN A 660 -28.41 -34.82 -18.45
CA ASN A 660 -29.00 -33.86 -17.52
C ASN A 660 -28.16 -32.58 -17.36
N LEU A 661 -27.21 -32.32 -18.28
CA LEU A 661 -26.35 -31.14 -18.25
C LEU A 661 -27.17 -29.86 -18.26
N LYS A 662 -26.93 -28.99 -17.27
CA LYS A 662 -27.55 -27.67 -17.18
C LYS A 662 -26.56 -26.60 -17.65
N PHE A 663 -26.98 -25.77 -18.59
CA PHE A 663 -26.23 -24.60 -19.00
C PHE A 663 -26.62 -23.37 -18.17
N GLY A 664 -25.70 -22.42 -18.06
CA GLY A 664 -25.93 -21.09 -17.52
C GLY A 664 -26.39 -20.12 -18.62
N THR A 665 -26.77 -18.91 -18.19
CA THR A 665 -27.06 -17.78 -19.07
C THR A 665 -25.82 -17.45 -19.92
N SER A 666 -26.02 -17.25 -21.21
CA SER A 666 -24.96 -16.81 -22.13
C SER A 666 -23.68 -17.67 -22.12
N THR A 667 -23.81 -18.97 -21.80
CA THR A 667 -22.67 -19.90 -21.67
C THR A 667 -21.73 -19.83 -22.87
N PHE A 668 -22.26 -19.80 -24.09
CA PHE A 668 -21.50 -19.75 -25.34
C PHE A 668 -21.69 -18.44 -26.10
N ALA A 669 -22.13 -17.34 -25.46
CA ALA A 669 -22.34 -16.08 -26.17
C ALA A 669 -21.05 -15.57 -26.82
N TYR A 670 -21.14 -15.01 -28.03
CA TYR A 670 -20.01 -14.49 -28.84
C TYR A 670 -18.92 -15.54 -29.14
N THR A 671 -19.23 -16.84 -29.02
CA THR A 671 -18.27 -17.90 -29.36
C THR A 671 -18.27 -18.18 -30.85
N ILE A 672 -17.12 -18.65 -31.34
CA ILE A 672 -17.00 -19.05 -32.74
C ILE A 672 -17.29 -20.56 -32.85
N ILE A 673 -18.57 -20.90 -32.97
CA ILE A 673 -19.05 -22.28 -33.07
C ILE A 673 -19.75 -22.48 -34.42
N ASN A 674 -19.33 -23.47 -35.21
CA ASN A 674 -19.95 -23.77 -36.50
C ASN A 674 -21.20 -24.66 -36.38
N ASN A 675 -21.11 -25.73 -35.60
CA ASN A 675 -22.19 -26.68 -35.33
C ASN A 675 -22.14 -27.09 -33.85
N PHE A 676 -23.28 -27.23 -33.21
CA PHE A 676 -23.41 -27.70 -31.83
C PHE A 676 -24.67 -28.55 -31.71
N THR A 677 -24.60 -29.68 -31.00
CA THR A 677 -25.79 -30.48 -30.68
C THR A 677 -26.07 -30.39 -29.19
N LEU A 678 -27.27 -29.96 -28.84
CA LEU A 678 -27.69 -29.86 -27.44
C LEU A 678 -27.99 -31.26 -26.88
N PRO A 679 -27.64 -31.55 -25.60
CA PRO A 679 -27.96 -32.84 -24.97
C PRO A 679 -29.46 -33.11 -24.96
N SER A 680 -29.87 -34.36 -25.19
CA SER A 680 -31.29 -34.71 -25.36
C SER A 680 -32.16 -34.53 -24.11
N GLY A 681 -31.58 -34.45 -22.91
CA GLY A 681 -32.31 -34.34 -21.64
C GLY A 681 -32.45 -32.92 -21.09
N ILE A 682 -32.09 -31.88 -21.85
CA ILE A 682 -32.34 -30.49 -21.43
C ILE A 682 -33.84 -30.15 -21.58
N SER A 683 -34.42 -29.44 -20.61
CA SER A 683 -35.83 -29.03 -20.66
C SER A 683 -36.05 -27.61 -21.20
N PHE A 684 -35.00 -26.79 -21.32
CA PHE A 684 -35.07 -25.45 -21.88
C PHE A 684 -33.73 -25.02 -22.47
N VAL A 685 -33.77 -24.08 -23.41
CA VAL A 685 -32.58 -23.36 -23.89
C VAL A 685 -32.42 -22.10 -23.04
N ASN A 686 -31.31 -21.94 -22.33
CA ASN A 686 -31.09 -20.80 -21.45
C ASN A 686 -31.07 -19.45 -22.21
N PRO A 687 -31.43 -18.35 -21.53
CA PRO A 687 -31.25 -17.00 -22.06
C PRO A 687 -29.84 -16.75 -22.60
N GLY A 688 -29.75 -16.21 -23.81
CA GLY A 688 -28.51 -15.82 -24.45
C GLY A 688 -27.53 -16.96 -24.78
N LEU A 689 -27.93 -18.24 -24.68
CA LEU A 689 -27.01 -19.39 -24.72
C LEU A 689 -25.98 -19.33 -25.86
N PHE A 690 -26.43 -19.01 -27.08
CA PHE A 690 -25.62 -18.83 -28.28
C PHE A 690 -25.74 -17.40 -28.86
N SER A 691 -26.03 -16.40 -28.03
CA SER A 691 -26.16 -15.01 -28.49
C SER A 691 -24.89 -14.54 -29.18
N SER A 692 -25.02 -13.99 -30.39
CA SER A 692 -23.94 -13.50 -31.27
C SER A 692 -22.95 -14.57 -31.70
N CYS A 693 -23.35 -15.84 -31.75
CA CYS A 693 -22.59 -16.91 -32.40
C CYS A 693 -22.75 -16.83 -33.93
N GLN A 694 -22.10 -15.84 -34.55
CA GLN A 694 -22.30 -15.50 -35.98
C GLN A 694 -21.87 -16.61 -36.96
N CYS A 695 -21.04 -17.57 -36.53
CA CYS A 695 -20.61 -18.71 -37.34
C CYS A 695 -21.51 -19.94 -37.23
N LEU A 696 -22.50 -19.96 -36.33
CA LEU A 696 -23.37 -21.11 -36.10
C LEU A 696 -24.27 -21.32 -37.32
N LYS A 697 -24.11 -22.44 -38.03
CA LYS A 697 -24.83 -22.73 -39.29
C LYS A 697 -26.15 -23.45 -39.07
N SER A 698 -26.17 -24.40 -38.15
CA SER A 698 -27.34 -25.21 -37.85
C SER A 698 -27.35 -25.59 -36.36
N ILE A 699 -28.55 -25.74 -35.81
CA ILE A 699 -28.73 -26.31 -34.47
C ILE A 699 -29.97 -27.20 -34.41
N GLN A 700 -29.80 -28.39 -33.84
CA GLN A 700 -30.90 -29.27 -33.51
C GLN A 700 -31.32 -29.00 -32.06
N ILE A 701 -32.53 -28.46 -31.88
CA ILE A 701 -33.10 -28.22 -30.55
C ILE A 701 -33.84 -29.50 -30.12
N PRO A 702 -33.44 -30.15 -29.00
CA PRO A 702 -34.11 -31.35 -28.49
C PRO A 702 -35.50 -31.01 -27.94
N HIS A 703 -36.16 -31.98 -27.29
CA HIS A 703 -37.46 -31.73 -26.67
C HIS A 703 -37.32 -30.75 -25.49
N VAL A 704 -37.69 -29.49 -25.71
CA VAL A 704 -37.61 -28.41 -24.72
C VAL A 704 -38.98 -27.76 -24.54
N ASP A 705 -39.29 -27.32 -23.32
CA ASP A 705 -40.50 -26.55 -23.00
C ASP A 705 -40.39 -25.08 -23.48
N TYR A 706 -39.19 -24.51 -23.48
CA TYR A 706 -38.96 -23.07 -23.69
C TYR A 706 -37.61 -22.76 -24.35
N ILE A 707 -37.61 -21.75 -25.24
CA ILE A 707 -36.40 -21.14 -25.80
C ILE A 707 -36.17 -19.75 -25.18
N GLY A 708 -35.01 -19.60 -24.53
CA GLY A 708 -34.53 -18.38 -23.85
C GLY A 708 -34.62 -17.07 -24.63
N LYS A 709 -34.84 -15.97 -23.90
CA LYS A 709 -34.61 -14.61 -24.45
C LYS A 709 -33.19 -14.50 -25.01
N TYR A 710 -33.02 -13.88 -26.17
CA TYR A 710 -31.73 -13.76 -26.87
C TYR A 710 -30.99 -15.07 -27.17
N ALA A 711 -31.60 -16.25 -27.03
CA ALA A 711 -30.89 -17.55 -27.10
C ALA A 711 -30.01 -17.72 -28.36
N PHE A 712 -30.45 -17.20 -29.50
CA PHE A 712 -29.79 -17.21 -30.81
C PHE A 712 -29.80 -15.81 -31.46
N PHE A 713 -29.77 -14.76 -30.64
CA PHE A 713 -29.70 -13.37 -31.13
C PHE A 713 -28.45 -13.17 -31.98
N ASN A 714 -28.54 -12.50 -33.13
CA ASN A 714 -27.39 -12.19 -34.01
C ASN A 714 -26.59 -13.44 -34.44
N CYS A 715 -27.27 -14.58 -34.63
CA CYS A 715 -26.69 -15.78 -35.25
C CYS A 715 -26.85 -15.71 -36.78
N SER A 716 -26.11 -14.80 -37.42
CA SER A 716 -26.31 -14.44 -38.84
C SER A 716 -26.06 -15.56 -39.85
N SER A 717 -25.28 -16.60 -39.52
CA SER A 717 -25.10 -17.78 -40.38
C SER A 717 -26.08 -18.92 -40.12
N LEU A 718 -27.00 -18.79 -39.14
CA LEU A 718 -27.90 -19.88 -38.74
C LEU A 718 -29.02 -20.05 -39.75
N GLU A 719 -28.91 -21.00 -40.66
CA GLU A 719 -29.84 -21.17 -41.78
C GLU A 719 -31.07 -22.01 -41.44
N HIS A 720 -30.87 -23.05 -40.60
CA HIS A 720 -31.88 -24.06 -40.27
C HIS A 720 -32.02 -24.25 -38.76
N VAL A 721 -33.26 -24.14 -38.30
CA VAL A 721 -33.64 -24.40 -36.91
C VAL A 721 -34.85 -25.34 -36.89
N TYR A 722 -34.67 -26.49 -36.25
CA TYR A 722 -35.75 -27.45 -36.01
C TYR A 722 -36.24 -27.31 -34.57
N ILE A 723 -37.45 -26.79 -34.37
CA ILE A 723 -38.10 -26.75 -33.06
C ILE A 723 -38.90 -28.05 -32.89
N ASN A 724 -38.56 -28.83 -31.87
CA ASN A 724 -39.23 -30.10 -31.59
C ASN A 724 -40.68 -29.90 -31.08
N TYR A 725 -41.55 -30.89 -31.34
CA TYR A 725 -42.86 -31.03 -30.74
C TYR A 725 -42.77 -30.94 -29.22
N GLY A 726 -43.53 -30.02 -28.61
CA GLY A 726 -43.58 -29.81 -27.16
C GLY A 726 -43.10 -28.43 -26.69
N CYS A 727 -42.37 -27.67 -27.50
CA CYS A 727 -41.97 -26.30 -27.17
C CYS A 727 -43.20 -25.39 -27.05
N LYS A 728 -43.33 -24.71 -25.91
CA LYS A 728 -44.50 -23.87 -25.56
C LYS A 728 -44.26 -22.39 -25.78
N GLU A 729 -43.03 -21.92 -25.57
CA GLU A 729 -42.69 -20.50 -25.61
C GLU A 729 -41.33 -20.22 -26.29
N ILE A 730 -41.31 -19.20 -27.16
CA ILE A 730 -40.09 -18.59 -27.72
C ILE A 730 -39.91 -17.22 -27.07
N GLY A 731 -38.78 -17.00 -26.42
CA GLY A 731 -38.47 -15.77 -25.69
C GLY A 731 -38.22 -14.54 -26.57
N GLU A 732 -38.20 -13.38 -25.92
CA GLU A 732 -37.91 -12.08 -26.52
C GLU A 732 -36.55 -12.07 -27.25
N PHE A 733 -36.47 -11.50 -28.45
CA PHE A 733 -35.25 -11.46 -29.29
C PHE A 733 -34.59 -12.83 -29.57
N ALA A 734 -35.25 -13.96 -29.28
CA ALA A 734 -34.62 -15.29 -29.28
C ALA A 734 -33.87 -15.62 -30.58
N PHE A 735 -34.40 -15.24 -31.74
CA PHE A 735 -33.80 -15.44 -33.06
C PHE A 735 -33.60 -14.13 -33.82
N SER A 736 -33.68 -12.98 -33.16
CA SER A 736 -33.55 -11.68 -33.83
C SER A 736 -32.16 -11.56 -34.48
N GLN A 737 -32.08 -10.98 -35.68
CA GLN A 737 -30.87 -10.87 -36.51
C GLN A 737 -30.22 -12.23 -36.86
N SER A 738 -30.99 -13.32 -36.86
CA SER A 738 -30.49 -14.63 -37.30
C SER A 738 -30.62 -14.84 -38.81
N GLY A 739 -29.80 -15.74 -39.36
CA GLY A 739 -29.78 -16.09 -40.79
C GLY A 739 -30.90 -17.01 -41.24
N ILE A 740 -31.90 -17.28 -40.39
CA ILE A 740 -32.85 -18.39 -40.57
C ILE A 740 -33.64 -18.19 -41.85
N SER A 741 -33.58 -19.19 -42.73
CA SER A 741 -34.25 -19.14 -44.03
C SER A 741 -35.66 -19.75 -43.98
N SER A 742 -35.85 -20.74 -43.12
CA SER A 742 -37.13 -21.39 -42.87
C SER A 742 -37.18 -21.91 -41.44
N ILE A 743 -38.38 -21.90 -40.87
CA ILE A 743 -38.65 -22.44 -39.53
C ILE A 743 -39.98 -23.19 -39.57
N THR A 744 -40.01 -24.34 -38.92
CA THR A 744 -41.25 -25.11 -38.72
C THR A 744 -41.67 -24.94 -37.27
N PHE A 745 -42.85 -24.35 -37.06
CA PHE A 745 -43.43 -24.20 -35.73
C PHE A 745 -44.27 -25.44 -35.38
N PRO A 746 -44.03 -26.08 -34.22
CA PRO A 746 -44.96 -27.09 -33.71
C PRO A 746 -46.22 -26.43 -33.13
N ASP A 747 -47.35 -27.15 -33.20
CA ASP A 747 -48.65 -26.68 -32.67
C ASP A 747 -48.61 -26.38 -31.17
N SER A 748 -47.65 -26.93 -30.43
CA SER A 748 -47.51 -26.70 -28.99
C SER A 748 -47.14 -25.25 -28.60
N ILE A 749 -46.69 -24.42 -29.55
CA ILE A 749 -46.31 -23.04 -29.27
C ILE A 749 -47.55 -22.19 -29.00
N THR A 750 -47.59 -21.61 -27.81
CA THR A 750 -48.67 -20.70 -27.37
C THR A 750 -48.22 -19.25 -27.25
N LYS A 751 -46.90 -19.01 -27.20
CA LYS A 751 -46.31 -17.68 -27.00
C LYS A 751 -45.01 -17.49 -27.79
N ILE A 752 -44.93 -16.39 -28.52
CA ILE A 752 -43.70 -15.87 -29.14
C ILE A 752 -43.50 -14.47 -28.60
N GLY A 753 -42.33 -14.17 -28.04
CA GLY A 753 -42.00 -12.90 -27.41
C GLY A 753 -41.81 -11.74 -28.39
N ASN A 754 -41.61 -10.53 -27.83
CA ASN A 754 -41.33 -9.35 -28.66
C ASN A 754 -40.02 -9.54 -29.42
N ASN A 755 -39.97 -9.02 -30.65
CA ASN A 755 -38.79 -9.01 -31.50
C ASN A 755 -38.18 -10.41 -31.79
N SER A 756 -38.85 -11.52 -31.47
CA SER A 756 -38.24 -12.87 -31.49
C SER A 756 -37.62 -13.24 -32.83
N PHE A 757 -38.16 -12.76 -33.95
CA PHE A 757 -37.64 -12.98 -35.31
C PHE A 757 -37.34 -11.67 -36.04
N SER A 758 -37.15 -10.55 -35.32
CA SER A 758 -36.89 -9.27 -35.98
C SER A 758 -35.57 -9.30 -36.75
N HIS A 759 -35.51 -8.69 -37.93
CA HIS A 759 -34.33 -8.66 -38.81
C HIS A 759 -33.86 -10.06 -39.28
N CYS A 760 -34.72 -11.08 -39.28
CA CYS A 760 -34.45 -12.35 -39.96
C CYS A 760 -34.66 -12.20 -41.47
N ILE A 761 -33.72 -11.54 -42.15
CA ILE A 761 -33.87 -11.13 -43.56
C ILE A 761 -34.07 -12.30 -44.54
N ASN A 762 -33.59 -13.50 -44.19
CA ASN A 762 -33.72 -14.70 -45.02
C ASN A 762 -35.05 -15.46 -44.79
N LEU A 763 -35.81 -15.10 -43.75
CA LEU A 763 -36.92 -15.89 -43.27
C LEU A 763 -38.08 -15.92 -44.27
N LYS A 764 -38.43 -17.11 -44.70
CA LYS A 764 -39.66 -17.43 -45.42
C LYS A 764 -40.59 -18.17 -44.47
N ILE A 765 -41.70 -17.56 -44.11
CA ILE A 765 -42.77 -18.18 -43.30
C ILE A 765 -44.00 -18.36 -44.19
N PHE A 766 -44.75 -19.45 -44.00
CA PHE A 766 -46.04 -19.67 -44.68
C PHE A 766 -47.22 -19.49 -43.72
N SER A 767 -47.07 -19.93 -42.47
CA SER A 767 -48.10 -19.90 -41.42
C SER A 767 -47.47 -19.68 -40.04
N VAL A 768 -48.21 -19.01 -39.15
CA VAL A 768 -47.89 -18.94 -37.72
C VAL A 768 -48.42 -20.19 -36.99
N PRO A 769 -47.89 -20.57 -35.81
CA PRO A 769 -48.38 -21.74 -35.08
C PRO A 769 -49.88 -21.66 -34.75
N GLU A 770 -50.58 -22.79 -34.87
CA GLU A 770 -52.05 -22.92 -34.69
C GLU A 770 -52.57 -22.36 -33.35
N ASN A 771 -51.83 -22.58 -32.27
CA ASN A 771 -52.22 -22.12 -30.93
C ASN A 771 -51.71 -20.72 -30.56
N LEU A 772 -51.08 -19.99 -31.50
CA LEU A 772 -50.60 -18.63 -31.27
C LEU A 772 -51.72 -17.61 -31.44
N LEU A 773 -52.34 -17.20 -30.33
CA LEU A 773 -53.47 -16.26 -30.34
C LEU A 773 -53.10 -14.82 -30.70
N SER A 774 -51.83 -14.42 -30.60
CA SER A 774 -51.39 -13.04 -30.82
C SER A 774 -49.98 -12.97 -31.39
N VAL A 775 -49.76 -12.07 -32.35
CA VAL A 775 -48.43 -11.72 -32.85
C VAL A 775 -47.95 -10.49 -32.09
N GLN A 776 -46.85 -10.63 -31.34
CA GLN A 776 -46.35 -9.63 -30.42
C GLN A 776 -45.58 -8.48 -31.12
N TYR A 777 -45.21 -7.46 -30.34
CA TYR A 777 -44.50 -6.27 -30.82
C TYR A 777 -43.24 -6.64 -31.61
N GLN A 778 -43.10 -6.10 -32.82
CA GLN A 778 -41.93 -6.30 -33.71
C GLN A 778 -41.52 -7.76 -33.99
N THR A 779 -42.42 -8.74 -33.79
CA THR A 779 -42.08 -10.17 -33.87
C THR A 779 -41.33 -10.54 -35.17
N PHE A 780 -41.82 -10.05 -36.31
CA PHE A 780 -41.25 -10.29 -37.65
C PHE A 780 -40.84 -8.98 -38.35
N ALA A 781 -40.57 -7.91 -37.60
CA ALA A 781 -40.14 -6.63 -38.19
C ALA A 781 -38.84 -6.80 -38.99
N ASN A 782 -38.72 -6.13 -40.13
CA ASN A 782 -37.59 -6.22 -41.06
C ASN A 782 -37.29 -7.63 -41.61
N CYS A 783 -38.28 -8.55 -41.61
CA CYS A 783 -38.18 -9.83 -42.30
C CYS A 783 -38.51 -9.64 -43.79
N THR A 784 -37.54 -9.20 -44.57
CA THR A 784 -37.76 -8.73 -45.94
C THR A 784 -38.17 -9.83 -46.92
N ASN A 785 -37.85 -11.10 -46.68
CA ASN A 785 -38.18 -12.23 -47.57
C ASN A 785 -39.51 -12.94 -47.30
N ILE A 786 -40.33 -12.45 -46.37
CA ILE A 786 -41.69 -12.97 -46.18
C ILE A 786 -42.57 -12.51 -47.34
N THR A 787 -43.09 -13.44 -48.14
CA THR A 787 -43.92 -13.13 -49.32
C THR A 787 -45.42 -13.31 -49.09
N SER A 788 -45.80 -14.22 -48.20
CA SER A 788 -47.16 -14.51 -47.78
C SER A 788 -47.16 -15.02 -46.35
N ILE A 789 -48.21 -14.74 -45.57
CA ILE A 789 -48.37 -15.33 -44.26
C ILE A 789 -49.83 -15.64 -43.97
N ASP A 790 -50.08 -16.84 -43.48
CA ASP A 790 -51.39 -17.26 -43.00
C ASP A 790 -51.54 -16.92 -41.51
N LEU A 791 -52.56 -16.13 -41.20
CA LEU A 791 -52.91 -15.66 -39.85
C LEU A 791 -54.30 -16.14 -39.41
N HIS A 792 -54.90 -17.14 -40.05
CA HIS A 792 -56.33 -17.50 -39.91
C HIS A 792 -56.87 -17.65 -38.48
N HIS A 793 -56.02 -18.00 -37.49
CA HIS A 793 -56.39 -18.17 -36.09
C HIS A 793 -55.99 -17.02 -35.14
N VAL A 794 -55.26 -16.01 -35.61
CA VAL A 794 -54.74 -14.91 -34.77
C VAL A 794 -55.84 -13.95 -34.33
N SER A 795 -55.85 -13.61 -33.04
CA SER A 795 -56.82 -12.69 -32.41
C SER A 795 -56.35 -11.23 -32.26
N SER A 796 -55.03 -10.98 -32.30
CA SER A 796 -54.48 -9.63 -32.27
C SER A 796 -53.09 -9.56 -32.94
N ILE A 797 -52.81 -8.44 -33.60
CA ILE A 797 -51.52 -8.14 -34.23
C ILE A 797 -51.00 -6.83 -33.63
N SER A 798 -49.93 -6.91 -32.83
CA SER A 798 -49.35 -5.78 -32.10
C SER A 798 -48.53 -4.83 -33.00
N SER A 799 -48.11 -3.69 -32.44
CA SER A 799 -47.45 -2.65 -33.21
C SER A 799 -46.16 -3.15 -33.86
N LEU A 800 -45.91 -2.71 -35.09
CA LEU A 800 -44.71 -3.06 -35.87
C LEU A 800 -44.49 -4.57 -36.13
N ALA A 801 -45.47 -5.44 -35.88
CA ALA A 801 -45.32 -6.90 -35.96
C ALA A 801 -44.68 -7.41 -37.28
N PHE A 802 -45.06 -6.81 -38.42
CA PHE A 802 -44.56 -7.09 -39.78
C PHE A 802 -44.04 -5.81 -40.45
N TYR A 803 -43.54 -4.85 -39.66
CA TYR A 803 -42.96 -3.62 -40.17
C TYR A 803 -41.84 -3.91 -41.17
N HIS A 804 -41.82 -3.22 -42.31
CA HIS A 804 -40.79 -3.34 -43.34
C HIS A 804 -40.61 -4.77 -43.91
N CYS A 805 -41.70 -5.55 -43.98
CA CYS A 805 -41.75 -6.81 -44.74
C CYS A 805 -41.93 -6.52 -46.24
N ILE A 806 -40.89 -5.97 -46.88
CA ILE A 806 -40.97 -5.37 -48.22
C ILE A 806 -41.46 -6.30 -49.34
N ASN A 807 -41.29 -7.62 -49.22
CA ASN A 807 -41.74 -8.59 -50.24
C ASN A 807 -43.13 -9.21 -49.96
N LEU A 808 -43.83 -8.82 -48.89
CA LEU A 808 -45.16 -9.34 -48.56
C LEU A 808 -46.16 -8.88 -49.64
N ILE A 809 -46.78 -9.81 -50.37
CA ILE A 809 -47.62 -9.48 -51.55
C ILE A 809 -49.08 -9.29 -51.18
N LYS A 810 -49.59 -10.12 -50.25
CA LYS A 810 -51.00 -10.16 -49.88
C LYS A 810 -51.13 -10.54 -48.41
N ILE A 811 -52.09 -9.90 -47.75
CA ILE A 811 -52.46 -10.24 -46.37
C ILE A 811 -53.97 -10.39 -46.21
N ILE A 812 -54.37 -11.41 -45.44
CA ILE A 812 -55.75 -11.63 -45.03
C ILE A 812 -55.80 -11.50 -43.52
N ILE A 813 -56.46 -10.44 -43.03
CA ILE A 813 -56.74 -10.27 -41.61
C ILE A 813 -57.96 -11.15 -41.28
N PRO A 814 -57.82 -12.14 -40.37
CA PRO A 814 -58.82 -13.17 -40.14
C PRO A 814 -60.04 -12.63 -39.37
N ARG A 815 -61.13 -13.40 -39.36
CA ARG A 815 -62.37 -13.05 -38.63
C ARG A 815 -62.19 -12.96 -37.11
N ASN A 816 -61.22 -13.69 -36.56
CA ASN A 816 -60.97 -13.73 -35.13
C ASN A 816 -60.10 -12.55 -34.65
N CYS A 817 -59.48 -11.80 -35.57
CA CYS A 817 -58.60 -10.69 -35.23
C CYS A 817 -59.42 -9.48 -34.78
N LYS A 818 -59.22 -9.05 -33.54
CA LYS A 818 -59.92 -7.89 -32.95
C LYS A 818 -59.17 -6.58 -33.21
N ILE A 819 -57.85 -6.63 -33.29
CA ILE A 819 -57.01 -5.43 -33.38
C ILE A 819 -55.80 -5.65 -34.29
N VAL A 820 -55.55 -4.67 -35.16
CA VAL A 820 -54.29 -4.47 -35.86
C VAL A 820 -53.73 -3.14 -35.39
N ASP A 821 -52.62 -3.18 -34.66
CA ASP A 821 -52.05 -2.03 -33.96
C ASP A 821 -51.19 -1.15 -34.90
N SER A 822 -50.69 -0.03 -34.42
CA SER A 822 -49.98 0.98 -35.21
C SER A 822 -48.74 0.40 -35.89
N TYR A 823 -48.55 0.77 -37.16
CA TYR A 823 -47.42 0.34 -37.99
C TYR A 823 -47.26 -1.18 -38.18
N ALA A 824 -48.26 -2.00 -37.83
CA ALA A 824 -48.17 -3.46 -37.88
C ALA A 824 -47.71 -4.00 -39.25
N PHE A 825 -48.14 -3.39 -40.35
CA PHE A 825 -47.73 -3.71 -41.72
C PHE A 825 -47.20 -2.47 -42.47
N SER A 826 -46.63 -1.49 -41.75
CA SER A 826 -46.04 -0.31 -42.40
C SER A 826 -44.80 -0.67 -43.21
N ASP A 827 -44.57 0.06 -44.30
CA ASP A 827 -43.41 -0.08 -45.19
C ASP A 827 -43.30 -1.45 -45.89
N CYS A 828 -44.43 -2.15 -46.02
CA CYS A 828 -44.56 -3.34 -46.87
C CYS A 828 -44.77 -2.94 -48.33
N SER A 829 -43.70 -2.52 -49.01
CA SER A 829 -43.78 -1.89 -50.35
C SER A 829 -44.36 -2.78 -51.46
N SER A 830 -44.19 -4.11 -51.41
CA SER A 830 -44.78 -5.06 -52.39
C SER A 830 -46.22 -5.48 -52.07
N LEU A 831 -46.82 -4.97 -50.98
CA LEU A 831 -48.16 -5.37 -50.56
C LEU A 831 -49.19 -4.83 -51.55
N CYS A 832 -49.72 -5.70 -52.40
CA CYS A 832 -50.70 -5.34 -53.43
C CYS A 832 -52.14 -5.46 -52.94
N SER A 833 -52.43 -6.38 -52.01
CA SER A 833 -53.80 -6.67 -51.58
C SER A 833 -53.94 -6.88 -50.08
N VAL A 834 -54.90 -6.18 -49.47
CA VAL A 834 -55.31 -6.32 -48.07
C VAL A 834 -56.78 -6.76 -48.02
N ILE A 835 -57.06 -7.88 -47.36
CA ILE A 835 -58.43 -8.37 -47.12
C ILE A 835 -58.71 -8.36 -45.62
N ILE A 836 -59.71 -7.62 -45.18
CA ILE A 836 -60.15 -7.53 -43.78
C ILE A 836 -61.47 -8.28 -43.64
N CYS A 837 -61.49 -9.37 -42.86
CA CYS A 837 -62.62 -10.30 -42.86
C CYS A 837 -63.85 -9.85 -42.06
N GLN A 838 -63.72 -9.42 -40.79
CA GLN A 838 -64.83 -8.91 -39.95
C GLN A 838 -64.33 -8.43 -38.56
N ASN A 839 -64.97 -7.41 -37.97
CA ASN A 839 -64.80 -6.95 -36.58
C ASN A 839 -63.37 -6.56 -36.16
N VAL A 840 -62.56 -6.09 -37.11
CA VAL A 840 -61.18 -5.65 -36.84
C VAL A 840 -61.18 -4.16 -36.50
N THR A 841 -60.48 -3.76 -35.44
CA THR A 841 -60.11 -2.36 -35.18
C THR A 841 -58.68 -2.12 -35.66
N THR A 842 -58.47 -1.26 -36.66
CA THR A 842 -57.11 -0.82 -37.02
C THR A 842 -56.69 0.36 -36.14
N SER A 843 -55.39 0.58 -35.98
CA SER A 843 -54.83 1.78 -35.36
C SER A 843 -54.23 2.69 -36.42
N PRO A 844 -53.92 3.97 -36.10
CA PRO A 844 -53.25 4.85 -37.05
C PRO A 844 -51.96 4.23 -37.58
N PHE A 845 -51.71 4.39 -38.88
CA PHE A 845 -50.53 3.91 -39.60
C PHE A 845 -50.38 2.38 -39.70
N SER A 846 -51.39 1.57 -39.37
CA SER A 846 -51.29 0.10 -39.43
C SER A 846 -50.84 -0.47 -40.79
N PHE A 847 -51.12 0.23 -41.90
CA PHE A 847 -50.71 -0.14 -43.27
C PHE A 847 -50.08 1.06 -44.02
N SER A 848 -49.32 1.92 -43.33
CA SER A 848 -48.70 3.08 -43.99
C SER A 848 -47.55 2.73 -44.93
N ASN A 849 -47.27 3.59 -45.91
CA ASN A 849 -46.17 3.44 -46.88
C ASN A 849 -46.19 2.13 -47.70
N CYS A 850 -47.36 1.48 -47.84
CA CYS A 850 -47.54 0.32 -48.72
C CYS A 850 -47.75 0.81 -50.17
N THR A 851 -46.67 1.21 -50.83
CA THR A 851 -46.73 1.94 -52.11
C THR A 851 -47.35 1.15 -53.27
N ASN A 852 -47.33 -0.18 -53.26
CA ASN A 852 -47.98 -1.00 -54.33
C ASN A 852 -49.40 -1.45 -54.00
N LEU A 853 -49.96 -1.01 -52.86
CA LEU A 853 -51.30 -1.42 -52.43
C LEU A 853 -52.34 -0.90 -53.40
N ASN A 854 -52.96 -1.81 -54.17
CA ASN A 854 -53.94 -1.47 -55.19
C ASN A 854 -55.37 -1.89 -54.85
N LEU A 855 -55.53 -2.94 -54.01
CA LEU A 855 -56.81 -3.54 -53.66
C LEU A 855 -56.98 -3.66 -52.15
N ILE A 856 -58.04 -3.04 -51.64
CA ILE A 856 -58.48 -3.19 -50.25
C ILE A 856 -59.90 -3.78 -50.25
N VAL A 857 -60.09 -4.90 -49.55
CA VAL A 857 -61.39 -5.57 -49.44
C VAL A 857 -61.85 -5.59 -47.99
N PHE A 858 -62.98 -4.94 -47.71
CA PHE A 858 -63.68 -5.03 -46.43
C PHE A 858 -64.87 -5.98 -46.57
N LYS A 859 -64.75 -7.17 -45.97
CA LYS A 859 -65.80 -8.19 -46.07
C LYS A 859 -66.99 -7.92 -45.15
N ASP A 860 -66.82 -7.17 -44.06
CA ASP A 860 -67.86 -6.84 -43.08
C ASP A 860 -67.47 -5.57 -42.28
N THR A 861 -68.34 -5.13 -41.37
CA THR A 861 -68.14 -4.05 -40.38
C THR A 861 -66.79 -4.18 -39.67
N SER A 862 -66.01 -3.10 -39.66
CA SER A 862 -64.69 -2.97 -39.01
C SER A 862 -64.48 -1.49 -38.68
N THR A 863 -63.72 -1.19 -37.63
CA THR A 863 -63.42 0.19 -37.22
C THR A 863 -62.06 0.57 -37.76
N ILE A 864 -62.04 1.41 -38.79
CA ILE A 864 -60.79 1.85 -39.44
C ILE A 864 -60.43 3.25 -38.95
N LYS A 865 -59.30 3.38 -38.25
CA LYS A 865 -58.82 4.67 -37.70
C LYS A 865 -58.16 5.55 -38.77
N ASN A 866 -58.06 6.85 -38.49
CA ASN A 866 -57.37 7.82 -39.35
C ASN A 866 -55.93 7.39 -39.62
N TYR A 867 -55.43 7.75 -40.81
CA TYR A 867 -54.06 7.47 -41.24
C TYR A 867 -53.72 5.97 -41.34
N THR A 868 -54.71 5.07 -41.36
CA THR A 868 -54.46 3.62 -41.48
C THR A 868 -53.66 3.30 -42.76
N PHE A 869 -53.99 3.95 -43.88
CA PHE A 869 -53.37 3.72 -45.20
C PHE A 869 -52.60 4.96 -45.72
N THR A 870 -51.94 5.70 -44.83
CA THR A 870 -51.15 6.89 -45.20
C THR A 870 -50.02 6.53 -46.19
N ASN A 871 -49.79 7.39 -47.19
CA ASN A 871 -48.77 7.21 -48.24
C ASN A 871 -48.92 5.92 -49.09
N CYS A 872 -50.12 5.33 -49.14
CA CYS A 872 -50.45 4.23 -50.06
C CYS A 872 -50.93 4.80 -51.40
N THR A 873 -50.00 5.18 -52.27
CA THR A 873 -50.28 6.02 -53.46
C THR A 873 -50.93 5.29 -54.65
N ASN A 874 -50.91 3.95 -54.70
CA ASN A 874 -51.41 3.16 -55.83
C ASN A 874 -52.79 2.53 -55.62
N ILE A 875 -53.58 2.99 -54.64
CA ILE A 875 -54.90 2.42 -54.36
C ILE A 875 -55.84 2.71 -55.54
N GLN A 876 -56.35 1.64 -56.18
CA GLN A 876 -57.25 1.73 -57.34
C GLN A 876 -58.63 1.15 -57.03
N HIS A 877 -58.72 0.16 -56.14
CA HIS A 877 -59.94 -0.57 -55.85
C HIS A 877 -60.18 -0.72 -54.35
N ILE A 878 -61.31 -0.19 -53.87
CA ILE A 878 -61.81 -0.42 -52.52
C ILE A 878 -63.16 -1.15 -52.64
N VAL A 879 -63.23 -2.37 -52.12
CA VAL A 879 -64.43 -3.20 -52.16
C VAL A 879 -65.08 -3.21 -50.78
N LEU A 880 -66.32 -2.72 -50.70
CA LEU A 880 -67.14 -2.67 -49.50
C LEU A 880 -68.31 -3.65 -49.65
N ASN A 881 -68.27 -4.81 -48.97
CA ASN A 881 -69.36 -5.79 -49.06
C ASN A 881 -70.55 -5.48 -48.13
N HIS A 882 -70.36 -4.63 -47.12
CA HIS A 882 -71.36 -4.15 -46.16
C HIS A 882 -71.03 -2.73 -45.68
N SER A 883 -71.88 -2.11 -44.85
CA SER A 883 -71.65 -0.78 -44.27
C SER A 883 -70.40 -0.77 -43.37
N VAL A 884 -69.31 -0.16 -43.84
CA VAL A 884 -68.09 0.04 -43.05
C VAL A 884 -68.19 1.37 -42.31
N GLY A 885 -67.96 1.35 -40.99
CA GLY A 885 -67.90 2.56 -40.16
C GLY A 885 -66.51 3.18 -40.23
N PHE A 886 -66.41 4.37 -40.84
CA PHE A 886 -65.22 5.20 -40.75
C PHE A 886 -65.41 6.18 -39.59
N ASP A 887 -64.51 6.16 -38.60
CA ASP A 887 -64.52 7.19 -37.55
C ASP A 887 -64.17 8.57 -38.15
N GLU A 888 -63.30 8.59 -39.18
CA GLU A 888 -62.94 9.71 -40.08
C GLU A 888 -62.15 9.13 -41.30
N PHE A 889 -61.77 9.93 -42.31
CA PHE A 889 -61.20 9.43 -43.59
C PHE A 889 -59.87 8.66 -43.36
N PRO A 890 -59.78 7.35 -43.69
CA PRO A 890 -58.63 6.50 -43.31
C PRO A 890 -57.40 6.66 -44.21
N PHE A 891 -57.48 7.55 -45.19
CA PHE A 891 -56.50 7.83 -46.24
C PHE A 891 -55.95 9.26 -46.08
N ASP A 892 -54.84 9.57 -46.75
CA ASP A 892 -54.28 10.92 -46.80
C ASP A 892 -55.15 11.88 -47.65
N GLU A 893 -55.07 13.18 -47.39
CA GLU A 893 -55.79 14.24 -48.14
C GLU A 893 -55.36 14.33 -49.62
N SER A 894 -54.23 13.70 -49.96
CA SER A 894 -53.64 13.64 -51.30
C SER A 894 -54.31 12.63 -52.25
N LEU A 895 -55.16 11.73 -51.75
CA LEU A 895 -55.92 10.79 -52.59
C LEU A 895 -57.15 11.50 -53.19
N PRO A 896 -57.42 11.35 -54.51
CA PRO A 896 -58.53 12.04 -55.15
C PRO A 896 -59.85 11.62 -54.49
N LYS A 897 -60.60 12.60 -53.95
CA LYS A 897 -61.91 12.42 -53.29
C LYS A 897 -63.02 11.85 -54.20
N GLN A 898 -62.69 11.41 -55.40
CA GLN A 898 -63.58 10.77 -56.37
C GLN A 898 -63.01 9.40 -56.78
N ASN A 899 -63.20 8.41 -55.92
CA ASN A 899 -63.39 6.99 -56.28
C ASN A 899 -63.93 6.21 -55.09
#